data_AF-A0A640KHJ7-F1
#
_entry.id   AF-A0A640KHJ7-F1
#
_cell.length_a   1.000
_cell.length_b   1.000
_cell.length_c   1.000
_cell.angle_alpha   90.00
_cell.angle_beta   90.00
_cell.angle_gamma   90.00
#
_symmetry.space_group_name_H-M   'P 1'
#
loop_
_entity.id
_entity.type
_entity.pdbx_description
1 polymer ?
#
loop_
_entity_poly.entity_id
_entity_poly.type
_entity_poly.pdbx_seq_one_letter_code
_entity_poly.pdbx_strand_id
1 'polypeptide(L)'
;MPVRRYGGRYNNSSPGVSKTLSTSRAAGVPSSPSPARSSKLPSTHRDPVPQEDYCLSNETDLQHQRRPTFREPSVEVEVEILDDEPPHRLQEPLSGESGASNANASSGSAKCNTVRASGYTFHTSERQRSVYEALRSLRPLPELQEPRRVKEYSEASLKDSLYRIIESHDVIMVAGAFFGDEGKGKTVDAVARHPRCTCIARVNSGENAGHTVYDKAGRKFVFNLAPSGLLLPGKKNYIGPECVMDPISFMEKEIIQLINAGIDYRDRLFIGNVCIVTPYHKLLDLLGSAANSSTLKGMAPVHGSKVMKRGIRLDHIFNDDETLRQRLEKDMSTYLGLLKVRNLCDADVVRLCREENSDGVLRVPEYVIAFAQAKDKADFLVKLYRDGVRHNPNFPARCDVIYELHAAVLRGEKVLFEGPQSYWLSNARTKFWESTTSADTTAAGLLAASQLNFQRFKSVVLNVHKAPGSSRVGIGACPSSFVPQDFFSAQNIKTLRDLPSATCANFEAVQRMLFRDGFPHSNDKARHNGIMSPVEYTDETGTYNIGVAMAIASAQHHGECGAVTKKPRVCGFFDCVLQHEVNSVQGPYLTISALDRGDEYDKVGVTIAYVYYNPEGKQVDVNGHVYKNGDIIRAGDPVPSEVALYHCHPIVKLIDGWRDNPIAAAKRRRNAPLPRGVCELLSTIEYFTSCKILSIGNGPNGDDIIYLRQ
;
A
#
# COMPACT_ATOMS: atom_id res chain seq x y z
N MET A 1 -46.50 2.70 12.82
CA MET A 1 -46.86 3.28 14.13
C MET A 1 -45.74 4.23 14.57
N PRO A 2 -46.02 5.26 15.40
CA PRO A 2 -45.16 6.45 15.47
C PRO A 2 -43.87 6.29 16.29
N VAL A 3 -42.86 7.08 15.92
CA VAL A 3 -41.54 7.17 16.55
C VAL A 3 -41.61 7.88 17.90
N ARG A 4 -41.03 7.29 18.96
CA ARG A 4 -40.70 8.01 20.19
C ARG A 4 -39.25 8.51 20.12
N ARG A 5 -39.09 9.85 20.06
CA ARG A 5 -37.81 10.51 20.37
C ARG A 5 -37.57 10.46 21.87
N TYR A 6 -36.33 10.23 22.30
CA TYR A 6 -35.84 10.66 23.60
C TYR A 6 -34.44 11.27 23.45
N GLY A 7 -34.26 12.42 24.09
CA GLY A 7 -32.97 13.05 24.33
C GLY A 7 -33.00 13.66 25.73
N GLY A 8 -31.85 13.66 26.41
CA GLY A 8 -31.74 14.13 27.79
C GLY A 8 -30.59 13.43 28.51
N ARG A 9 -29.62 14.22 28.99
CA ARG A 9 -28.62 13.79 29.98
C ARG A 9 -29.11 14.26 31.36
N TYR A 10 -28.70 13.59 32.44
CA TYR A 10 -27.98 14.22 33.57
C TYR A 10 -27.45 13.12 34.52
N ASN A 11 -26.70 13.52 35.55
CA ASN A 11 -25.79 12.66 36.33
C ASN A 11 -26.32 12.26 37.72
N ASN A 12 -25.69 11.21 38.27
CA ASN A 12 -25.42 10.92 39.69
C ASN A 12 -26.57 11.02 40.71
N SER A 13 -26.95 9.87 41.29
CA SER A 13 -26.52 9.52 42.67
C SER A 13 -27.04 8.12 43.08
N SER A 14 -26.34 7.48 44.02
CA SER A 14 -26.80 6.29 44.74
C SER A 14 -27.12 6.69 46.19
N PRO A 15 -28.01 5.97 46.90
CA PRO A 15 -27.52 4.82 47.68
C PRO A 15 -28.41 3.56 47.56
N GLY A 16 -27.87 2.41 47.97
CA GLY A 16 -28.59 1.13 47.93
C GLY A 16 -29.09 0.65 49.30
N VAL A 17 -30.02 -0.29 49.29
CA VAL A 17 -30.45 -1.08 50.47
C VAL A 17 -30.56 -2.55 50.07
N SER A 18 -30.10 -3.46 50.93
CA SER A 18 -30.16 -4.91 50.73
C SER A 18 -31.41 -5.52 51.35
N LYS A 19 -32.00 -6.55 50.69
CA LYS A 19 -32.62 -7.69 51.37
C LYS A 19 -32.78 -8.91 50.45
N THR A 20 -33.02 -10.06 51.08
CA THR A 20 -32.84 -11.43 50.57
C THR A 20 -34.16 -12.17 50.33
N LEU A 21 -34.04 -13.44 49.90
CA LEU A 21 -35.03 -14.56 49.86
C LEU A 21 -35.61 -14.89 48.46
N SER A 22 -35.92 -16.15 48.10
CA SER A 22 -35.24 -17.45 48.32
C SER A 22 -36.00 -18.61 47.64
N THR A 23 -35.30 -19.59 47.02
CA THR A 23 -35.80 -20.92 46.60
C THR A 23 -36.89 -20.97 45.49
N SER A 24 -37.20 -22.08 44.79
CA SER A 24 -36.79 -23.50 44.93
C SER A 24 -36.81 -24.30 43.61
N ARG A 25 -35.89 -25.29 43.44
CA ARG A 25 -36.06 -26.65 42.81
C ARG A 25 -36.64 -26.78 41.37
N ALA A 26 -36.51 -27.89 40.61
CA ALA A 26 -35.57 -29.03 40.42
C ALA A 26 -36.12 -29.87 39.20
N ALA A 27 -35.48 -30.83 38.52
CA ALA A 27 -34.15 -31.48 38.55
C ALA A 27 -33.62 -31.58 37.08
N GLY A 28 -32.87 -32.57 36.54
CA GLY A 28 -32.27 -33.83 37.05
C GLY A 28 -31.29 -34.45 36.01
N VAL A 29 -30.52 -35.48 36.39
CA VAL A 29 -29.33 -36.00 35.65
C VAL A 29 -29.20 -37.54 35.77
N PRO A 30 -28.62 -38.24 34.77
CA PRO A 30 -27.50 -39.18 34.98
C PRO A 30 -26.34 -38.93 33.96
N SER A 31 -25.02 -38.86 34.28
CA SER A 31 -24.09 -39.81 34.94
C SER A 31 -23.85 -41.12 34.15
N SER A 32 -22.65 -41.65 33.90
CA SER A 32 -21.21 -41.32 34.14
C SER A 32 -20.35 -42.38 33.35
N PRO A 33 -19.03 -42.67 33.52
CA PRO A 33 -17.95 -42.07 34.33
C PRO A 33 -16.60 -41.81 33.58
N SER A 34 -15.57 -41.37 34.32
CA SER A 34 -14.17 -41.22 33.86
C SER A 34 -13.31 -42.48 34.11
N PRO A 35 -12.00 -42.47 33.73
CA PRO A 35 -10.97 -42.13 34.74
C PRO A 35 -9.89 -41.17 34.21
N ALA A 36 -8.96 -40.76 35.09
CA ALA A 36 -8.02 -39.65 34.86
C ALA A 36 -6.53 -40.06 34.92
N ARG A 37 -5.66 -39.15 34.46
CA ARG A 37 -4.24 -39.06 34.85
C ARG A 37 -3.83 -37.59 35.03
N SER A 38 -2.78 -37.35 35.81
CA SER A 38 -2.40 -36.02 36.30
C SER A 38 -0.93 -35.68 36.06
N SER A 39 -0.64 -34.39 35.97
CA SER A 39 0.69 -33.80 36.11
C SER A 39 0.57 -32.43 36.81
N LYS A 40 1.65 -31.97 37.45
CA LYS A 40 1.62 -30.82 38.38
C LYS A 40 2.24 -29.57 37.77
N LEU A 41 1.75 -28.39 38.19
CA LEU A 41 2.48 -27.12 38.15
C LEU A 41 2.42 -26.46 39.53
N PRO A 42 3.52 -25.87 40.04
CA PRO A 42 3.55 -25.22 41.35
C PRO A 42 3.15 -23.73 41.28
N SER A 43 2.49 -23.25 42.33
CA SER A 43 2.26 -21.84 42.60
C SER A 43 3.26 -21.32 43.65
N THR A 44 3.72 -20.07 43.50
CA THR A 44 4.53 -19.38 44.51
C THR A 44 3.96 -18.01 44.81
N HIS A 45 3.39 -17.85 46.01
CA HIS A 45 3.06 -16.53 46.57
C HIS A 45 4.33 -15.79 47.01
N ARG A 46 4.29 -14.46 46.99
CA ARG A 46 5.04 -13.55 47.87
C ARG A 46 4.18 -12.35 48.23
N ASP A 47 4.44 -11.79 49.39
CA ASP A 47 3.55 -10.86 50.11
C ASP A 47 3.84 -9.37 49.80
N PRO A 48 2.88 -8.45 50.05
CA PRO A 48 3.04 -7.03 49.80
C PRO A 48 3.59 -6.25 51.02
N VAL A 49 4.42 -5.24 50.76
CA VAL A 49 4.94 -4.26 51.74
C VAL A 49 5.25 -2.93 51.00
N PRO A 50 5.28 -1.77 51.68
CA PRO A 50 4.09 -1.03 52.13
C PRO A 50 3.94 0.32 51.38
N GLN A 51 2.91 1.10 51.75
CA GLN A 51 2.84 2.53 51.39
C GLN A 51 3.54 3.38 52.47
N GLU A 52 4.16 4.48 52.06
CA GLU A 52 4.59 5.57 52.95
C GLU A 52 3.87 6.87 52.55
N ASP A 53 3.35 7.59 53.55
CA ASP A 53 2.80 8.93 53.39
C ASP A 53 3.92 9.99 53.43
N TYR A 54 3.79 11.06 52.65
CA TYR A 54 4.52 12.31 52.90
C TYR A 54 3.63 13.54 52.76
N CYS A 55 3.70 14.42 53.76
CA CYS A 55 2.81 15.58 53.90
C CYS A 55 3.17 16.76 52.97
N LEU A 56 2.18 17.63 52.79
CA LEU A 56 2.32 18.97 52.22
C LEU A 56 3.10 19.90 53.17
N SER A 57 4.04 20.69 52.64
CA SER A 57 4.48 21.93 53.29
C SER A 57 5.07 22.96 52.30
N ASN A 58 4.31 24.04 52.09
CA ASN A 58 4.73 25.42 51.78
C ASN A 58 5.45 25.77 50.46
N GLU A 59 5.37 27.06 50.15
CA GLU A 59 5.74 27.73 48.89
C GLU A 59 7.17 28.27 48.93
N THR A 60 7.87 28.30 47.79
CA THR A 60 8.76 29.43 47.41
C THR A 60 9.20 29.36 45.94
N ASP A 61 9.50 30.52 45.36
CA ASP A 61 10.26 30.81 44.13
C ASP A 61 10.00 30.01 42.83
N LEU A 62 9.10 30.56 42.01
CA LEU A 62 9.09 30.36 40.55
C LEU A 62 10.17 31.21 39.87
N GLN A 63 11.32 30.62 39.54
CA GLN A 63 12.25 31.18 38.55
C GLN A 63 12.24 30.40 37.24
N HIS A 64 12.24 31.11 36.11
CA HIS A 64 12.19 30.52 34.77
C HIS A 64 13.52 29.82 34.39
N GLN A 65 13.55 28.50 34.44
CA GLN A 65 14.48 27.70 33.63
C GLN A 65 13.72 26.97 32.52
N ARG A 66 14.08 27.27 31.26
CA ARG A 66 13.51 26.60 30.08
C ARG A 66 14.04 25.17 30.02
N ARG A 67 13.18 24.16 30.22
CA ARG A 67 13.51 22.78 29.82
C ARG A 67 13.69 22.74 28.29
N PRO A 68 14.75 22.11 27.76
CA PRO A 68 14.88 21.92 26.32
C PRO A 68 13.79 20.97 25.83
N THR A 69 13.10 21.33 24.75
CA THR A 69 12.21 20.42 24.05
C THR A 69 13.05 19.38 23.30
N PHE A 70 12.96 18.12 23.70
CA PHE A 70 13.39 17.01 22.85
C PHE A 70 12.52 16.99 21.58
N ARG A 71 13.03 17.63 20.53
CA ARG A 71 12.72 17.29 19.15
C ARG A 71 13.84 16.39 18.68
N GLU A 72 13.53 15.14 18.36
CA GLU A 72 14.36 14.38 17.44
C GLU A 72 14.25 15.07 16.07
N PRO A 73 15.37 15.31 15.37
CA PRO A 73 15.32 15.84 14.02
C PRO A 73 14.75 14.79 13.07
N SER A 74 13.94 15.22 12.10
CA SER A 74 13.65 14.41 10.93
C SER A 74 14.97 14.07 10.23
N VAL A 75 15.31 12.78 10.15
CA VAL A 75 16.58 12.33 9.58
C VAL A 75 16.59 12.60 8.08
N GLU A 76 17.46 13.51 7.66
CA GLU A 76 17.68 13.82 6.25
C GLU A 76 18.48 12.70 5.58
N VAL A 77 18.17 12.40 4.31
CA VAL A 77 18.87 11.37 3.55
C VAL A 77 20.04 12.02 2.83
N GLU A 78 21.24 11.84 3.38
CA GLU A 78 22.50 12.25 2.74
C GLU A 78 22.74 11.43 1.46
N VAL A 79 22.30 11.98 0.33
CA VAL A 79 22.84 11.68 -0.99
C VAL A 79 23.84 12.78 -1.31
N GLU A 80 25.11 12.41 -1.46
CA GLU A 80 26.21 13.34 -1.71
C GLU A 80 26.14 13.88 -3.15
N ILE A 81 25.58 15.07 -3.31
CA ILE A 81 25.57 15.82 -4.58
C ILE A 81 26.85 16.66 -4.65
N LEU A 82 27.66 16.41 -5.67
CA LEU A 82 28.81 17.25 -6.00
C LEU A 82 28.38 18.37 -6.94
N ASP A 83 28.14 19.56 -6.40
CA ASP A 83 27.94 20.79 -7.17
C ASP A 83 29.29 21.36 -7.63
N ASP A 84 29.48 21.55 -8.94
CA ASP A 84 30.63 22.28 -9.50
C ASP A 84 30.49 23.79 -9.23
N GLU A 85 31.50 24.41 -8.60
CA GLU A 85 31.46 25.85 -8.30
C GLU A 85 31.52 26.74 -9.56
N PRO A 86 30.74 27.85 -9.61
CA PRO A 86 30.79 28.80 -10.71
C PRO A 86 32.00 29.75 -10.59
N PRO A 87 32.71 30.06 -11.70
CA PRO A 87 33.90 30.92 -11.65
C PRO A 87 33.58 32.37 -11.29
N HIS A 88 34.44 32.97 -10.46
CA HIS A 88 34.31 34.36 -10.00
C HIS A 88 34.19 35.38 -11.15
N ARG A 89 33.25 36.33 -11.02
CA ARG A 89 33.23 37.55 -11.85
C ARG A 89 34.13 38.63 -11.28
N LEU A 90 35.04 39.15 -12.11
CA LEU A 90 35.64 40.47 -11.93
C LEU A 90 34.64 41.57 -12.32
N GLN A 91 34.92 42.81 -11.89
CA GLN A 91 34.01 43.96 -12.00
C GLN A 91 34.26 44.84 -13.24
N GLU A 92 33.43 45.88 -13.35
CA GLU A 92 33.55 47.07 -14.22
C GLU A 92 33.06 46.94 -15.69
N PRO A 93 32.74 48.06 -16.39
CA PRO A 93 31.60 48.91 -16.02
C PRO A 93 30.68 49.30 -17.21
N LEU A 94 29.64 50.09 -16.92
CA LEU A 94 28.61 50.57 -17.86
C LEU A 94 29.12 51.61 -18.87
N SER A 95 28.74 51.50 -20.15
CA SER A 95 28.40 52.62 -21.07
C SER A 95 27.92 52.12 -22.44
N GLY A 96 27.24 52.98 -23.23
CA GLY A 96 26.92 52.76 -24.65
C GLY A 96 25.42 52.75 -24.99
N GLU A 97 24.99 53.72 -25.80
CA GLU A 97 23.59 53.86 -26.28
C GLU A 97 23.43 53.48 -27.77
N SER A 98 22.16 53.44 -28.22
CA SER A 98 21.68 53.63 -29.60
C SER A 98 21.74 52.45 -30.60
N GLY A 99 20.90 52.54 -31.65
CA GLY A 99 20.84 51.61 -32.79
C GLY A 99 19.44 51.05 -33.03
N ALA A 100 18.77 51.45 -34.12
CA ALA A 100 17.37 51.10 -34.40
C ALA A 100 17.17 50.32 -35.72
N SER A 101 16.08 49.54 -35.78
CA SER A 101 15.56 48.83 -36.97
C SER A 101 16.43 47.64 -37.47
N ASN A 102 15.95 46.68 -38.28
CA ASN A 102 14.69 46.63 -39.04
C ASN A 102 14.14 45.18 -39.15
N ALA A 103 12.94 44.98 -39.70
CA ALA A 103 12.25 43.68 -39.72
C ALA A 103 12.54 42.81 -40.95
N ASN A 104 12.48 41.46 -40.82
CA ASN A 104 11.53 40.64 -41.59
C ASN A 104 11.40 39.16 -41.13
N ALA A 105 10.46 38.44 -41.77
CA ALA A 105 9.80 37.24 -41.27
C ALA A 105 10.45 35.86 -41.58
N SER A 106 9.85 34.84 -40.96
CA SER A 106 9.78 33.43 -41.39
C SER A 106 11.04 32.56 -41.43
N SER A 107 11.19 31.71 -40.39
CA SER A 107 11.15 30.25 -40.58
C SER A 107 10.97 29.54 -39.24
N GLY A 108 9.91 28.73 -39.13
CA GLY A 108 9.54 28.04 -37.89
C GLY A 108 10.32 26.75 -37.68
N SER A 109 11.65 26.81 -37.59
CA SER A 109 12.44 25.66 -37.13
C SER A 109 12.21 25.49 -35.62
N ALA A 110 11.63 24.36 -35.24
CA ALA A 110 11.54 23.98 -33.83
C ALA A 110 12.96 23.76 -33.31
N LYS A 111 13.52 24.77 -32.62
CA LYS A 111 14.82 24.64 -31.97
C LYS A 111 14.71 23.54 -30.93
N CYS A 112 15.37 22.42 -31.20
CA CYS A 112 15.64 21.41 -30.20
C CYS A 112 16.34 22.10 -29.03
N ASN A 113 15.67 22.19 -27.88
CA ASN A 113 16.34 22.58 -26.65
C ASN A 113 17.30 21.45 -26.30
N THR A 114 18.56 21.59 -26.72
CA THR A 114 19.68 20.79 -26.21
C THR A 114 19.76 21.05 -24.71
N VAL A 115 19.12 20.18 -23.92
CA VAL A 115 19.16 20.20 -22.47
C VAL A 115 20.64 20.13 -22.07
N ARG A 116 21.12 21.15 -21.35
CA ARG A 116 22.44 21.06 -20.71
C ARG A 116 22.41 19.88 -19.75
N ALA A 117 23.44 19.04 -19.77
CA ALA A 117 23.57 17.91 -18.85
C ALA A 117 23.79 18.41 -17.41
N SER A 118 22.70 18.72 -16.72
CA SER A 118 22.64 18.70 -15.26
C SER A 118 22.64 17.22 -14.85
N GLY A 119 23.81 16.71 -14.51
CA GLY A 119 24.04 15.27 -14.38
C GLY A 119 23.17 14.63 -13.31
N TYR A 120 22.41 13.60 -13.67
CA TYR A 120 21.75 12.70 -12.72
C TYR A 120 22.80 11.73 -12.16
N THR A 121 23.83 12.23 -11.50
CA THR A 121 24.95 11.43 -11.03
C THR A 121 24.73 11.00 -9.58
N PHE A 122 24.68 9.69 -9.34
CA PHE A 122 24.45 9.07 -8.04
C PHE A 122 25.53 8.01 -7.78
N HIS A 123 26.75 8.45 -7.49
CA HIS A 123 27.85 7.55 -7.16
C HIS A 123 27.58 6.72 -5.89
N THR A 124 28.33 5.65 -5.72
CA THR A 124 28.34 4.87 -4.48
C THR A 124 28.98 5.68 -3.36
N SER A 125 28.26 5.96 -2.27
CA SER A 125 28.81 6.71 -1.14
C SER A 125 29.83 5.90 -0.33
N GLU A 126 30.71 6.56 0.44
CA GLU A 126 31.66 5.86 1.32
C GLU A 126 30.94 4.96 2.35
N ARG A 127 29.77 5.37 2.84
CA ARG A 127 28.91 4.57 3.72
C ARG A 127 28.46 3.27 3.04
N GLN A 128 28.07 3.32 1.77
CA GLN A 128 27.72 2.11 0.99
C GLN A 128 28.95 1.21 0.73
N ARG A 129 30.11 1.80 0.42
CA ARG A 129 31.37 1.05 0.20
C ARG A 129 31.83 0.34 1.47
N SER A 130 31.86 1.02 2.61
CA SER A 130 32.29 0.45 3.91
C SER A 130 31.36 -0.64 4.43
N VAL A 131 30.05 -0.51 4.25
CA VAL A 131 29.07 -1.57 4.53
C VAL A 131 29.33 -2.81 3.67
N TYR A 132 29.53 -2.64 2.36
CA TYR A 132 29.86 -3.76 1.47
C TYR A 132 31.21 -4.40 1.81
N GLU A 133 32.23 -3.61 2.13
CA GLU A 133 33.55 -4.14 2.52
C GLU A 133 33.50 -5.01 3.78
N ALA A 134 32.64 -4.68 4.76
CA ALA A 134 32.39 -5.54 5.90
C ALA A 134 31.63 -6.82 5.50
N LEU A 135 30.57 -6.70 4.69
CA LEU A 135 29.66 -7.80 4.36
C LEU A 135 30.16 -8.75 3.26
N ARG A 136 31.07 -8.33 2.37
CA ARG A 136 31.57 -9.18 1.26
C ARG A 136 32.32 -10.43 1.74
N SER A 137 32.79 -10.44 2.99
CA SER A 137 33.45 -11.58 3.63
C SER A 137 32.49 -12.53 4.38
N LEU A 138 31.19 -12.21 4.43
CA LEU A 138 30.17 -13.04 5.07
C LEU A 138 30.17 -14.45 4.46
N ARG A 139 30.17 -15.48 5.33
CA ARG A 139 30.14 -16.88 4.90
C ARG A 139 28.83 -17.15 4.14
N PRO A 140 28.87 -17.82 2.97
CA PRO A 140 27.66 -18.24 2.26
C PRO A 140 26.67 -18.98 3.15
N LEU A 141 25.41 -18.54 3.16
CA LEU A 141 24.33 -19.27 3.80
C LEU A 141 24.05 -20.57 3.02
N PRO A 142 24.03 -21.75 3.68
CA PRO A 142 23.57 -23.01 3.06
C PRO A 142 22.22 -22.88 2.33
N GLU A 143 21.35 -22.03 2.87
CA GLU A 143 20.03 -21.67 2.34
C GLU A 143 20.10 -21.16 0.87
N LEU A 144 21.19 -20.53 0.42
CA LEU A 144 21.35 -20.11 -0.99
C LEU A 144 21.27 -21.29 -1.98
N GLN A 145 21.58 -22.51 -1.52
CA GLN A 145 21.50 -23.73 -2.32
C GLN A 145 20.12 -24.42 -2.25
N GLU A 146 19.19 -23.92 -1.44
CA GLU A 146 17.84 -24.48 -1.31
C GLU A 146 16.82 -23.79 -2.24
N PRO A 147 15.75 -24.49 -2.66
CA PRO A 147 15.51 -25.92 -2.46
C PRO A 147 16.41 -26.78 -3.36
N ARG A 148 17.07 -27.79 -2.79
CA ARG A 148 17.88 -28.77 -3.56
C ARG A 148 17.12 -29.56 -4.62
N ARG A 149 15.77 -29.55 -4.57
CA ARG A 149 14.89 -30.15 -5.57
C ARG A 149 13.92 -29.10 -6.08
N VAL A 150 14.06 -28.74 -7.35
CA VAL A 150 13.08 -27.96 -8.09
C VAL A 150 11.86 -28.84 -8.34
N LYS A 151 10.66 -28.34 -8.04
CA LYS A 151 9.39 -29.00 -8.41
C LYS A 151 9.12 -28.80 -9.91
N GLU A 152 8.46 -29.76 -10.54
CA GLU A 152 7.83 -29.52 -11.83
C GLU A 152 6.50 -28.79 -11.63
N TYR A 153 6.16 -27.91 -12.58
CA TYR A 153 4.87 -27.21 -12.61
C TYR A 153 4.28 -27.36 -14.02
N SER A 154 3.00 -27.72 -14.06
CA SER A 154 2.23 -27.87 -15.30
C SER A 154 1.03 -26.93 -15.34
N GLU A 155 0.58 -26.54 -16.54
CA GLU A 155 -0.67 -25.77 -16.66
C GLU A 155 -1.86 -26.61 -16.19
N ALA A 156 -2.64 -26.05 -15.26
CA ALA A 156 -3.88 -26.62 -14.77
C ALA A 156 -5.08 -25.96 -15.45
N SER A 157 -6.23 -26.62 -15.43
CA SER A 157 -7.48 -25.93 -15.73
C SER A 157 -7.81 -24.94 -14.59
N LEU A 158 -8.50 -23.84 -14.94
CA LEU A 158 -9.13 -22.92 -13.98
C LEU A 158 -9.99 -23.68 -12.94
N LYS A 159 -10.61 -24.78 -13.36
CA LYS A 159 -11.42 -25.62 -12.47
C LYS A 159 -10.56 -26.33 -11.43
N ASP A 160 -9.44 -26.92 -11.85
CA ASP A 160 -8.63 -27.82 -11.02
C ASP A 160 -7.69 -27.10 -10.05
N SER A 161 -7.30 -25.86 -10.35
CA SER A 161 -6.58 -24.98 -9.41
C SER A 161 -7.56 -24.14 -8.59
N LEU A 162 -8.14 -23.10 -9.20
CA LEU A 162 -8.83 -22.04 -8.46
C LEU A 162 -10.26 -22.44 -8.04
N TYR A 163 -11.08 -23.02 -8.93
CA TYR A 163 -12.50 -23.24 -8.58
C TYR A 163 -12.67 -24.27 -7.46
N ARG A 164 -11.85 -25.33 -7.34
CA ARG A 164 -11.90 -26.26 -6.19
C ARG A 164 -11.78 -25.53 -4.83
N ILE A 165 -11.03 -24.42 -4.78
CA ILE A 165 -10.88 -23.60 -3.58
C ILE A 165 -12.11 -22.71 -3.37
N ILE A 166 -12.65 -22.08 -4.42
CA ILE A 166 -13.90 -21.30 -4.36
C ILE A 166 -15.12 -22.18 -4.01
N GLU A 167 -15.15 -23.43 -4.47
CA GLU A 167 -16.27 -24.33 -4.26
C GLU A 167 -16.41 -24.78 -2.80
N SER A 168 -15.28 -24.85 -2.08
CA SER A 168 -15.14 -25.36 -0.70
C SER A 168 -15.17 -24.29 0.40
N HIS A 169 -15.05 -23.00 0.05
CA HIS A 169 -15.11 -21.85 0.95
C HIS A 169 -16.26 -20.92 0.58
N ASP A 170 -16.86 -20.23 1.54
CA ASP A 170 -18.04 -19.38 1.40
C ASP A 170 -17.68 -17.90 1.18
N VAL A 171 -16.60 -17.47 1.84
CA VAL A 171 -16.01 -16.13 1.73
C VAL A 171 -14.63 -16.28 1.07
N ILE A 172 -14.43 -15.61 -0.07
CA ILE A 172 -13.15 -15.59 -0.77
C ILE A 172 -12.60 -14.17 -0.69
N MET A 173 -11.37 -14.00 -0.22
CA MET A 173 -10.71 -12.70 -0.08
C MET A 173 -9.51 -12.63 -1.03
N VAL A 174 -9.38 -11.55 -1.81
CA VAL A 174 -8.18 -11.30 -2.64
C VAL A 174 -7.42 -10.14 -2.01
N ALA A 175 -6.27 -10.44 -1.41
CA ALA A 175 -5.49 -9.49 -0.61
C ALA A 175 -4.09 -9.25 -1.21
N GLY A 176 -3.59 -8.01 -1.13
CA GLY A 176 -2.22 -7.70 -1.57
C GLY A 176 -1.21 -8.18 -0.55
N ALA A 177 -0.10 -8.75 -1.02
CA ALA A 177 0.92 -9.35 -0.18
C ALA A 177 2.13 -8.43 0.07
N PHE A 178 2.28 -7.33 -0.67
CA PHE A 178 3.42 -6.43 -0.56
C PHE A 178 2.98 -4.99 -0.22
N PHE A 179 3.69 -4.00 -0.74
CA PHE A 179 3.42 -2.57 -0.54
C PHE A 179 2.58 -1.96 -1.66
N GLY A 180 1.52 -2.68 -2.08
CA GLY A 180 0.52 -2.19 -3.02
C GLY A 180 0.74 -2.55 -4.49
N ASP A 181 -0.30 -2.33 -5.27
CA ASP A 181 -0.32 -2.42 -6.74
C ASP A 181 0.21 -3.75 -7.34
N GLU A 182 -0.04 -4.86 -6.64
CA GLU A 182 0.35 -6.23 -7.03
C GLU A 182 -0.55 -6.83 -8.12
N GLY A 183 -1.35 -6.03 -8.83
CA GLY A 183 -2.21 -6.52 -9.93
C GLY A 183 -3.48 -7.28 -9.50
N LYS A 184 -3.91 -7.13 -8.23
CA LYS A 184 -5.04 -7.84 -7.60
C LYS A 184 -6.30 -8.00 -8.47
N GLY A 185 -6.67 -6.97 -9.23
CA GLY A 185 -7.86 -6.95 -10.08
C GLY A 185 -7.99 -8.16 -11.02
N LYS A 186 -6.87 -8.73 -11.48
CA LYS A 186 -6.91 -9.94 -12.34
C LYS A 186 -7.35 -11.20 -11.56
N THR A 187 -6.89 -11.35 -10.33
CA THR A 187 -7.32 -12.42 -9.42
C THR A 187 -8.76 -12.21 -8.95
N VAL A 188 -9.19 -10.95 -8.76
CA VAL A 188 -10.59 -10.59 -8.48
C VAL A 188 -11.50 -11.02 -9.64
N ASP A 189 -11.17 -10.68 -10.88
CA ASP A 189 -11.93 -11.10 -12.08
C ASP A 189 -12.00 -12.63 -12.20
N ALA A 190 -10.86 -13.32 -12.05
CA ALA A 190 -10.80 -14.79 -12.07
C ALA A 190 -11.72 -15.48 -11.04
N VAL A 191 -11.80 -14.95 -9.81
CA VAL A 191 -12.74 -15.45 -8.78
C VAL A 191 -14.18 -15.05 -9.11
N ALA A 192 -14.40 -13.78 -9.49
CA ALA A 192 -15.72 -13.22 -9.76
C ALA A 192 -16.45 -13.93 -10.92
N ARG A 193 -15.71 -14.43 -11.92
CA ARG A 193 -16.23 -15.25 -13.01
C ARG A 193 -16.84 -16.58 -12.55
N HIS A 194 -16.52 -17.10 -11.36
CA HIS A 194 -17.10 -18.34 -10.84
C HIS A 194 -18.65 -18.24 -10.76
N PRO A 195 -19.42 -19.24 -11.24
CA PRO A 195 -20.88 -19.14 -11.33
C PRO A 195 -21.57 -18.87 -9.98
N ARG A 196 -21.11 -19.49 -8.90
CA ARG A 196 -21.69 -19.26 -7.56
C ARG A 196 -21.18 -17.99 -6.86
N CYS A 197 -20.20 -17.28 -7.42
CA CYS A 197 -19.79 -15.97 -6.91
C CYS A 197 -20.80 -14.93 -7.39
N THR A 198 -21.73 -14.52 -6.54
CA THR A 198 -22.83 -13.59 -6.91
C THR A 198 -22.58 -12.17 -6.44
N CYS A 199 -21.92 -12.04 -5.30
CA CYS A 199 -21.75 -10.79 -4.57
C CYS A 199 -20.26 -10.47 -4.40
N ILE A 200 -19.87 -9.25 -4.77
CA ILE A 200 -18.49 -8.77 -4.75
C ILE A 200 -18.46 -7.49 -3.92
N ALA A 201 -17.58 -7.38 -2.93
CA ALA A 201 -17.60 -6.26 -1.99
C ALA A 201 -16.22 -5.66 -1.71
N ARG A 202 -16.19 -4.33 -1.68
CA ARG A 202 -15.16 -3.53 -1.02
C ARG A 202 -15.68 -3.27 0.40
N VAL A 203 -15.03 -3.80 1.43
CA VAL A 203 -15.58 -3.82 2.80
C VAL A 203 -15.00 -2.73 3.73
N ASN A 204 -13.79 -2.23 3.44
CA ASN A 204 -13.17 -1.12 4.18
C ASN A 204 -12.24 -0.27 3.27
N SER A 205 -11.51 0.69 3.87
CA SER A 205 -10.66 1.67 3.17
C SER A 205 -11.44 2.53 2.16
N GLY A 206 -10.78 3.16 1.18
CA GLY A 206 -11.42 4.13 0.27
C GLY A 206 -10.77 4.25 -1.12
N GLU A 207 -10.89 5.44 -1.72
CA GLU A 207 -10.43 5.79 -3.08
C GLU A 207 -8.90 5.81 -3.27
N ASN A 208 -8.12 5.50 -2.24
CA ASN A 208 -6.67 5.37 -2.31
C ASN A 208 -6.19 4.00 -2.86
N ALA A 209 -7.11 3.09 -3.18
CA ALA A 209 -6.82 1.96 -4.05
C ALA A 209 -6.98 2.38 -5.52
N GLY A 210 -6.45 1.61 -6.48
CA GLY A 210 -6.61 1.89 -7.90
C GLY A 210 -6.49 0.64 -8.75
N HIS A 211 -7.62 0.00 -9.06
CA HIS A 211 -7.66 -1.23 -9.85
C HIS A 211 -8.02 -0.90 -11.31
N THR A 212 -7.05 -1.14 -12.20
CA THR A 212 -7.29 -1.11 -13.65
C THR A 212 -7.85 -2.46 -14.10
N VAL A 213 -8.95 -2.43 -14.85
CA VAL A 213 -9.54 -3.58 -15.53
C VAL A 213 -9.97 -3.19 -16.95
N TYR A 214 -10.25 -4.19 -17.79
CA TYR A 214 -10.64 -3.99 -19.18
C TYR A 214 -11.93 -4.76 -19.45
N ASP A 215 -12.84 -4.20 -20.26
CA ASP A 215 -14.03 -4.93 -20.71
C ASP A 215 -13.75 -5.81 -21.94
N LYS A 216 -14.78 -6.53 -22.40
CA LYS A 216 -14.69 -7.42 -23.58
C LYS A 216 -14.39 -6.70 -24.90
N ALA A 217 -14.52 -5.38 -24.96
CA ALA A 217 -14.16 -4.55 -26.11
C ALA A 217 -12.77 -3.90 -25.95
N GLY A 218 -12.00 -4.28 -24.92
CA GLY A 218 -10.69 -3.70 -24.61
C GLY A 218 -10.75 -2.29 -24.01
N ARG A 219 -11.94 -1.80 -23.64
CA ARG A 219 -12.08 -0.47 -23.03
C ARG A 219 -11.56 -0.53 -21.60
N LYS A 220 -10.62 0.37 -21.28
CA LYS A 220 -9.97 0.48 -19.98
C LYS A 220 -10.87 1.21 -18.98
N PHE A 221 -11.04 0.60 -17.81
CA PHE A 221 -11.67 1.21 -16.64
C PHE A 221 -10.67 1.29 -15.48
N VAL A 222 -10.80 2.33 -14.66
CA VAL A 222 -10.06 2.46 -13.40
C VAL A 222 -11.07 2.68 -12.27
N PHE A 223 -11.12 1.74 -11.34
CA PHE A 223 -11.95 1.82 -10.14
C PHE A 223 -11.08 2.10 -8.91
N ASN A 224 -11.57 2.94 -8.01
CA ASN A 224 -10.88 3.40 -6.81
C ASN A 224 -11.61 2.92 -5.55
N LEU A 225 -12.95 3.00 -5.57
CA LEU A 225 -13.83 2.52 -4.51
C LEU A 225 -14.85 1.47 -4.99
N ALA A 226 -15.29 1.51 -6.26
CA ALA A 226 -16.18 0.48 -6.79
C ALA A 226 -15.46 -0.88 -6.87
N PRO A 227 -16.15 -2.01 -6.61
CA PRO A 227 -15.59 -3.32 -6.88
C PRO A 227 -15.36 -3.52 -8.39
N SER A 228 -14.19 -4.04 -8.78
CA SER A 228 -13.80 -4.15 -10.20
C SER A 228 -14.62 -5.19 -10.99
N GLY A 229 -15.29 -6.10 -10.28
CA GLY A 229 -16.27 -7.04 -10.83
C GLY A 229 -17.54 -6.40 -11.39
N LEU A 230 -17.70 -5.06 -11.32
CA LEU A 230 -18.84 -4.34 -11.90
C LEU A 230 -18.92 -4.44 -13.44
N LEU A 231 -17.82 -4.82 -14.12
CA LEU A 231 -17.83 -5.14 -15.55
C LEU A 231 -18.42 -6.53 -15.87
N LEU A 232 -18.66 -7.39 -14.88
CA LEU A 232 -19.20 -8.74 -15.08
C LEU A 232 -20.74 -8.75 -14.94
N PRO A 233 -21.47 -9.30 -15.93
CA PRO A 233 -22.93 -9.37 -15.90
C PRO A 233 -23.42 -10.32 -14.79
N GLY A 234 -24.59 -10.03 -14.22
CA GLY A 234 -25.22 -10.84 -13.17
C GLY A 234 -24.53 -10.81 -11.80
N LYS A 235 -23.47 -10.03 -11.62
CA LYS A 235 -22.80 -9.82 -10.32
C LYS A 235 -23.36 -8.59 -9.62
N LYS A 236 -23.72 -8.72 -8.33
CA LYS A 236 -24.00 -7.58 -7.44
C LYS A 236 -22.69 -7.11 -6.81
N ASN A 237 -22.48 -5.80 -6.78
CA ASN A 237 -21.26 -5.15 -6.30
C ASN A 237 -21.63 -4.22 -5.15
N TYR A 238 -20.87 -4.26 -4.06
CA TYR A 238 -21.19 -3.52 -2.84
C TYR A 238 -20.01 -2.72 -2.30
N ILE A 239 -20.30 -1.53 -1.79
CA ILE A 239 -19.36 -0.71 -1.01
C ILE A 239 -19.84 -0.75 0.45
N GLY A 240 -19.15 -1.50 1.30
CA GLY A 240 -19.52 -1.79 2.68
C GLY A 240 -19.50 -0.56 3.60
N PRO A 241 -20.29 -0.55 4.68
CA PRO A 241 -20.47 0.64 5.53
C PRO A 241 -19.20 1.09 6.26
N GLU A 242 -18.16 0.26 6.33
CA GLU A 242 -16.88 0.61 6.95
C GLU A 242 -15.87 1.25 5.98
N CYS A 243 -16.19 1.32 4.68
CA CYS A 243 -15.47 2.14 3.72
C CYS A 243 -15.60 3.65 4.00
N VAL A 244 -14.70 4.41 3.39
CA VAL A 244 -14.71 5.87 3.34
C VAL A 244 -14.74 6.36 1.89
N MET A 245 -15.56 7.37 1.60
CA MET A 245 -15.99 7.72 0.24
C MET A 245 -16.11 9.24 0.07
N ASP A 246 -15.53 9.81 -0.98
CA ASP A 246 -15.91 11.14 -1.46
C ASP A 246 -16.96 10.96 -2.58
N PRO A 247 -18.24 11.22 -2.30
CA PRO A 247 -19.30 10.87 -3.23
C PRO A 247 -19.30 11.72 -4.52
N ILE A 248 -18.60 12.87 -4.53
CA ILE A 248 -18.46 13.72 -5.72
C ILE A 248 -17.33 13.16 -6.59
N SER A 249 -16.17 12.91 -5.99
CA SER A 249 -15.02 12.22 -6.63
C SER A 249 -15.45 10.91 -7.29
N PHE A 250 -16.28 10.11 -6.60
CA PHE A 250 -16.80 8.84 -7.09
C PHE A 250 -17.70 8.99 -8.33
N MET A 251 -18.58 9.99 -8.34
CA MET A 251 -19.43 10.27 -9.50
C MET A 251 -18.63 10.82 -10.69
N GLU A 252 -17.73 11.78 -10.42
CA GLU A 252 -16.86 12.43 -11.41
C GLU A 252 -15.81 11.50 -12.03
N LYS A 253 -15.44 10.40 -11.35
CA LYS A 253 -14.35 9.51 -11.79
C LYS A 253 -14.85 8.12 -12.15
N GLU A 254 -15.59 7.44 -11.29
CA GLU A 254 -15.92 6.02 -11.47
C GLU A 254 -17.25 5.82 -12.21
N ILE A 255 -18.32 6.51 -11.78
CA ILE A 255 -19.64 6.32 -12.39
C ILE A 255 -19.74 6.92 -13.79
N ILE A 256 -19.08 8.05 -14.06
CA ILE A 256 -19.08 8.65 -15.41
C ILE A 256 -18.43 7.73 -16.47
N GLN A 257 -17.43 6.91 -16.10
CA GLN A 257 -16.86 5.91 -17.02
C GLN A 257 -17.92 4.90 -17.47
N LEU A 258 -18.78 4.45 -16.56
CA LEU A 258 -19.85 3.48 -16.84
C LEU A 258 -20.95 4.09 -17.70
N ILE A 259 -21.38 5.32 -17.38
CA ILE A 259 -22.38 6.07 -18.16
C ILE A 259 -21.89 6.27 -19.59
N ASN A 260 -20.69 6.81 -19.78
CA ASN A 260 -20.11 7.06 -21.10
C ASN A 260 -19.87 5.75 -21.89
N ALA A 261 -19.65 4.63 -21.20
CA ALA A 261 -19.49 3.32 -21.81
C ALA A 261 -20.82 2.60 -22.14
N GLY A 262 -21.97 3.15 -21.74
CA GLY A 262 -23.29 2.50 -21.88
C GLY A 262 -23.50 1.30 -20.94
N ILE A 263 -22.74 1.20 -19.86
CA ILE A 263 -22.80 0.07 -18.91
C ILE A 263 -23.81 0.40 -17.81
N ASP A 264 -24.92 -0.34 -17.76
CA ASP A 264 -25.85 -0.21 -16.64
C ASP A 264 -25.31 -0.86 -15.36
N TYR A 265 -25.34 -0.10 -14.28
CA TYR A 265 -24.86 -0.42 -12.95
C TYR A 265 -25.94 -0.29 -11.88
N ARG A 266 -27.12 0.30 -12.19
CA ARG A 266 -28.06 0.76 -11.14
C ARG A 266 -28.59 -0.39 -10.27
N ASP A 267 -28.91 -1.52 -10.90
CA ASP A 267 -29.36 -2.75 -10.21
C ASP A 267 -28.19 -3.67 -9.81
N ARG A 268 -26.94 -3.23 -9.99
CA ARG A 268 -25.72 -4.04 -9.79
C ARG A 268 -24.67 -3.41 -8.88
N LEU A 269 -24.83 -2.16 -8.46
CA LEU A 269 -23.91 -1.43 -7.58
C LEU A 269 -24.69 -0.79 -6.43
N PHE A 270 -24.35 -1.16 -5.20
CA PHE A 270 -25.04 -0.70 -3.99
C PHE A 270 -24.06 -0.19 -2.94
N ILE A 271 -24.49 0.81 -2.16
CA ILE A 271 -23.64 1.52 -1.19
C ILE A 271 -24.23 1.41 0.22
N GLY A 272 -23.41 1.01 1.18
CA GLY A 272 -23.75 1.03 2.60
C GLY A 272 -23.68 2.44 3.19
N ASN A 273 -23.93 2.57 4.50
CA ASN A 273 -23.85 3.85 5.21
C ASN A 273 -22.38 4.27 5.49
N VAL A 274 -21.59 4.43 4.44
CA VAL A 274 -20.14 4.77 4.45
C VAL A 274 -19.84 6.08 5.16
N CYS A 275 -18.60 6.25 5.65
CA CYS A 275 -18.13 7.55 6.13
C CYS A 275 -17.75 8.46 4.95
N ILE A 276 -18.06 9.76 5.03
CA ILE A 276 -17.85 10.68 3.91
C ILE A 276 -16.51 11.41 4.05
N VAL A 277 -15.64 11.22 3.06
CA VAL A 277 -14.53 12.11 2.76
C VAL A 277 -15.12 13.40 2.21
N THR A 278 -14.64 14.53 2.74
CA THR A 278 -15.09 15.87 2.34
C THR A 278 -13.93 16.67 1.74
N PRO A 279 -14.19 17.80 1.06
CA PRO A 279 -13.18 18.78 0.71
C PRO A 279 -12.21 19.16 1.84
N TYR A 280 -12.70 19.44 3.06
CA TYR A 280 -11.80 19.77 4.18
C TYR A 280 -10.93 18.58 4.63
N HIS A 281 -11.37 17.32 4.46
CA HIS A 281 -10.51 16.17 4.69
C HIS A 281 -9.37 16.10 3.64
N LYS A 282 -9.66 16.39 2.36
CA LYS A 282 -8.64 16.45 1.29
C LYS A 282 -7.67 17.63 1.46
N LEU A 283 -8.12 18.77 2.00
CA LEU A 283 -7.25 19.90 2.32
C LEU A 283 -6.43 19.69 3.60
N LEU A 284 -6.97 19.01 4.62
CA LEU A 284 -6.19 18.54 5.77
C LEU A 284 -5.07 17.56 5.34
N ASP A 285 -5.34 16.71 4.35
CA ASP A 285 -4.37 15.76 3.78
C ASP A 285 -3.25 16.49 3.01
N LEU A 286 -3.60 17.49 2.19
CA LEU A 286 -2.64 18.36 1.47
C LEU A 286 -1.77 19.19 2.42
N LEU A 287 -2.36 19.81 3.44
CA LEU A 287 -1.63 20.69 4.36
C LEU A 287 -0.86 19.88 5.42
N GLY A 288 -1.38 18.73 5.84
CA GLY A 288 -0.82 17.92 6.93
C GLY A 288 0.29 16.96 6.51
N SER A 289 0.29 16.48 5.27
CA SER A 289 1.26 15.49 4.78
C SER A 289 2.61 16.11 4.41
N ALA A 290 3.68 15.33 4.56
CA ALA A 290 4.96 15.63 3.93
C ALA A 290 4.86 15.61 2.40
N ALA A 291 5.79 16.27 1.72
CA ALA A 291 5.86 16.27 0.27
C ALA A 291 5.88 14.83 -0.27
N ASN A 292 5.10 14.57 -1.32
CA ASN A 292 4.95 13.27 -1.96
C ASN A 292 4.48 12.07 -1.11
N SER A 293 4.32 12.14 0.22
CA SER A 293 3.99 10.95 1.04
C SER A 293 2.53 10.46 0.94
N SER A 294 1.59 11.33 0.56
CA SER A 294 0.14 11.00 0.51
C SER A 294 -0.42 10.82 -0.91
N THR A 295 -1.63 10.25 -0.97
CA THR A 295 -2.49 10.17 -2.18
C THR A 295 -3.37 11.41 -2.36
N LEU A 296 -3.46 12.30 -1.37
CA LEU A 296 -4.31 13.50 -1.36
C LEU A 296 -5.79 13.16 -1.58
N LYS A 297 -6.28 12.20 -0.80
CA LYS A 297 -7.66 11.68 -0.87
C LYS A 297 -8.41 11.83 0.46
N GLY A 298 -7.83 12.49 1.47
CA GLY A 298 -8.44 12.71 2.77
C GLY A 298 -8.39 11.48 3.69
N MET A 299 -7.58 10.47 3.36
CA MET A 299 -7.67 9.13 3.96
C MET A 299 -7.37 9.10 5.46
N ALA A 300 -6.27 9.71 5.89
CA ALA A 300 -5.93 9.78 7.31
C ALA A 300 -6.88 10.74 8.08
N PRO A 301 -7.16 11.97 7.60
CA PRO A 301 -8.16 12.84 8.20
C PRO A 301 -9.54 12.18 8.39
N VAL A 302 -10.12 11.52 7.37
CA VAL A 302 -11.47 10.93 7.48
C VAL A 302 -11.50 9.74 8.45
N HIS A 303 -10.43 8.93 8.53
CA HIS A 303 -10.33 7.87 9.52
C HIS A 303 -10.17 8.44 10.93
N GLY A 304 -9.44 9.54 11.09
CA GLY A 304 -9.42 10.32 12.33
C GLY A 304 -10.83 10.77 12.74
N SER A 305 -11.56 11.46 11.86
CA SER A 305 -12.94 11.90 12.13
C SER A 305 -13.93 10.76 12.34
N LYS A 306 -13.74 9.59 11.72
CA LYS A 306 -14.49 8.35 11.96
C LYS A 306 -14.24 7.82 13.38
N VAL A 307 -12.98 7.67 13.80
CA VAL A 307 -12.60 7.19 15.14
C VAL A 307 -13.00 8.18 16.23
N MET A 308 -12.84 9.49 15.99
CA MET A 308 -13.28 10.56 16.88
C MET A 308 -14.81 10.77 16.91
N LYS A 309 -15.58 10.03 16.11
CA LYS A 309 -17.05 10.08 16.04
C LYS A 309 -17.58 11.48 15.66
N ARG A 310 -16.85 12.17 14.78
CA ARG A 310 -17.17 13.53 14.26
C ARG A 310 -17.64 13.50 12.81
N GLY A 311 -17.00 12.69 11.97
CA GLY A 311 -17.28 12.60 10.54
C GLY A 311 -18.72 12.18 10.24
N ILE A 312 -19.28 12.71 9.14
CA ILE A 312 -20.61 12.32 8.68
C ILE A 312 -20.57 10.96 7.96
N ARG A 313 -21.67 10.22 8.04
CA ARG A 313 -21.94 9.04 7.19
C ARG A 313 -23.01 9.34 6.14
N LEU A 314 -23.05 8.57 5.06
CA LEU A 314 -23.90 8.78 3.88
C LEU A 314 -25.37 9.07 4.21
N ASP A 315 -25.99 8.39 5.19
CA ASP A 315 -27.39 8.62 5.54
C ASP A 315 -27.68 10.05 6.03
N HIS A 316 -26.69 10.76 6.58
CA HIS A 316 -26.85 12.18 6.96
C HIS A 316 -27.10 13.07 5.75
N ILE A 317 -26.58 12.69 4.57
CA ILE A 317 -26.85 13.39 3.30
C ILE A 317 -28.29 13.17 2.84
N PHE A 318 -28.96 12.09 3.25
CA PHE A 318 -30.33 11.77 2.84
C PHE A 318 -31.44 12.22 3.81
N ASN A 319 -31.10 12.60 5.04
CA ASN A 319 -32.08 12.81 6.12
C ASN A 319 -32.53 14.27 6.30
N ASP A 320 -31.63 15.16 6.73
CA ASP A 320 -31.97 16.53 7.14
C ASP A 320 -30.77 17.48 6.94
N ASP A 321 -31.02 18.64 6.35
CA ASP A 321 -29.98 19.60 5.97
C ASP A 321 -29.40 20.37 7.17
N GLU A 322 -30.21 20.65 8.19
CA GLU A 322 -29.74 21.33 9.41
C GLU A 322 -28.84 20.39 10.24
N THR A 323 -29.29 19.15 10.45
CA THR A 323 -28.48 18.10 11.08
C THR A 323 -27.19 17.81 10.30
N LEU A 324 -27.23 17.87 8.96
CA LEU A 324 -26.04 17.74 8.10
C LEU A 324 -25.09 18.93 8.31
N ARG A 325 -25.60 20.16 8.27
CA ARG A 325 -24.83 21.40 8.46
C ARG A 325 -24.08 21.41 9.79
N GLN A 326 -24.79 21.22 10.91
CA GLN A 326 -24.21 21.24 12.25
C GLN A 326 -23.08 20.21 12.43
N ARG A 327 -23.18 19.06 11.77
CA ARG A 327 -22.13 18.01 11.81
C ARG A 327 -20.93 18.38 10.95
N LEU A 328 -21.15 18.93 9.76
CA LEU A 328 -20.09 19.42 8.88
C LEU A 328 -19.30 20.55 9.56
N GLU A 329 -19.96 21.54 10.15
CA GLU A 329 -19.32 22.63 10.89
C GLU A 329 -18.46 22.12 12.06
N LYS A 330 -19.02 21.20 12.86
CA LYS A 330 -18.31 20.59 14.00
C LYS A 330 -17.05 19.83 13.58
N ASP A 331 -17.08 19.10 12.47
CA ASP A 331 -15.96 18.29 11.99
C ASP A 331 -14.90 19.15 11.27
N MET A 332 -15.37 20.08 10.42
CA MET A 332 -14.58 21.10 9.72
C MET A 332 -13.81 22.04 10.67
N SER A 333 -14.23 22.19 11.93
CA SER A 333 -13.49 22.95 12.95
C SER A 333 -12.00 22.55 13.05
N THR A 334 -11.67 21.29 12.76
CA THR A 334 -10.29 20.77 12.71
C THR A 334 -9.46 21.43 11.61
N TYR A 335 -10.05 21.63 10.42
CA TYR A 335 -9.43 22.31 9.28
C TYR A 335 -9.26 23.81 9.55
N LEU A 336 -10.31 24.47 10.05
CA LEU A 336 -10.26 25.90 10.41
C LEU A 336 -9.23 26.17 11.51
N GLY A 337 -9.07 25.25 12.47
CA GLY A 337 -8.01 25.27 13.47
C GLY A 337 -6.61 25.19 12.85
N LEU A 338 -6.38 24.29 11.89
CA LEU A 338 -5.09 24.18 11.20
C LEU A 338 -4.72 25.46 10.43
N LEU A 339 -5.68 26.05 9.71
CA LEU A 339 -5.46 27.33 9.01
C LEU A 339 -5.03 28.43 9.98
N LYS A 340 -5.73 28.57 11.12
CA LYS A 340 -5.41 29.56 12.14
C LYS A 340 -4.03 29.32 12.77
N VAL A 341 -3.66 28.08 13.06
CA VAL A 341 -2.36 27.74 13.65
C VAL A 341 -1.20 27.98 12.67
N ARG A 342 -1.43 27.81 11.36
CA ARG A 342 -0.41 28.08 10.32
C ARG A 342 -0.48 29.49 9.71
N ASN A 343 -1.39 30.35 10.18
CA ASN A 343 -1.64 31.69 9.63
C ASN A 343 -1.90 31.68 8.10
N LEU A 344 -2.67 30.70 7.61
CA LEU A 344 -3.03 30.56 6.20
C LEU A 344 -4.42 31.14 5.93
N CYS A 345 -4.58 31.87 4.82
CA CYS A 345 -5.90 32.28 4.34
C CYS A 345 -6.41 31.35 3.22
N ASP A 346 -7.69 31.48 2.86
CA ASP A 346 -8.29 30.67 1.78
C ASP A 346 -7.55 30.84 0.44
N ALA A 347 -6.96 32.01 0.16
CA ALA A 347 -6.19 32.24 -1.06
C ALA A 347 -4.85 31.48 -1.07
N ASP A 348 -4.20 31.28 0.08
CA ASP A 348 -3.01 30.43 0.20
C ASP A 348 -3.36 28.96 -0.06
N VAL A 349 -4.48 28.49 0.47
CA VAL A 349 -4.97 27.13 0.23
C VAL A 349 -5.27 26.91 -1.26
N VAL A 350 -5.94 27.86 -1.91
CA VAL A 350 -6.21 27.82 -3.36
C VAL A 350 -4.91 27.82 -4.18
N ARG A 351 -3.91 28.60 -3.77
CA ARG A 351 -2.57 28.62 -4.39
C ARG A 351 -1.89 27.25 -4.28
N LEU A 352 -1.79 26.69 -3.08
CA LEU A 352 -1.20 25.37 -2.84
C LEU A 352 -1.91 24.25 -3.63
N CYS A 353 -3.24 24.31 -3.76
CA CYS A 353 -4.00 23.34 -4.56
C CYS A 353 -3.69 23.43 -6.07
N ARG A 354 -3.40 24.63 -6.58
CA ARG A 354 -3.01 24.85 -7.98
C ARG A 354 -1.57 24.46 -8.24
N GLU A 355 -0.68 24.74 -7.29
CA GLU A 355 0.73 24.33 -7.32
C GLU A 355 0.87 22.78 -7.33
N GLU A 356 0.09 22.05 -6.52
CA GLU A 356 0.12 20.57 -6.49
C GLU A 356 -0.55 19.88 -7.70
N ASN A 357 -1.33 20.63 -8.49
CA ASN A 357 -1.89 20.19 -9.77
C ASN A 357 -1.07 20.66 -11.00
N SER A 358 0.02 21.43 -10.79
CA SER A 358 0.71 22.16 -11.87
C SER A 358 1.48 21.29 -12.88
N ASP A 359 1.80 20.04 -12.51
CA ASP A 359 2.42 19.04 -13.40
C ASP A 359 1.41 18.34 -14.34
N GLY A 360 0.16 18.80 -14.35
CA GLY A 360 -0.93 18.24 -15.15
C GLY A 360 -1.57 16.97 -14.57
N VAL A 361 -1.19 16.54 -13.37
CA VAL A 361 -1.87 15.44 -12.65
C VAL A 361 -2.90 16.03 -11.68
N LEU A 362 -4.19 15.84 -11.98
CA LEU A 362 -5.30 16.34 -11.15
C LEU A 362 -5.41 15.56 -9.82
N ARG A 363 -4.62 15.96 -8.83
CA ARG A 363 -4.60 15.37 -7.48
C ARG A 363 -5.69 15.95 -6.59
N VAL A 364 -5.89 17.27 -6.64
CA VAL A 364 -6.93 18.03 -5.92
C VAL A 364 -8.06 18.38 -6.90
N PRO A 365 -9.30 17.87 -6.73
CA PRO A 365 -10.42 18.19 -7.62
C PRO A 365 -10.91 19.64 -7.51
N GLU A 366 -11.53 20.17 -8.57
CA GLU A 366 -11.96 21.58 -8.62
C GLU A 366 -13.03 21.92 -7.57
N TYR A 367 -13.96 21.00 -7.25
CA TYR A 367 -14.94 21.24 -6.18
C TYR A 367 -14.30 21.38 -4.78
N VAL A 368 -13.07 20.90 -4.59
CA VAL A 368 -12.28 21.10 -3.36
C VAL A 368 -11.65 22.50 -3.34
N ILE A 369 -11.24 23.02 -4.50
CA ILE A 369 -10.75 24.39 -4.67
C ILE A 369 -11.91 25.39 -4.51
N ALA A 370 -13.07 25.11 -5.08
CA ALA A 370 -14.30 25.88 -4.90
C ALA A 370 -14.77 25.89 -3.43
N PHE A 371 -14.62 24.77 -2.70
CA PHE A 371 -14.85 24.75 -1.25
C PHE A 371 -13.89 25.69 -0.49
N ALA A 372 -12.60 25.71 -0.84
CA ALA A 372 -11.66 26.65 -0.23
C ALA A 372 -12.07 28.11 -0.50
N GLN A 373 -12.58 28.42 -1.69
CA GLN A 373 -13.08 29.75 -2.06
C GLN A 373 -14.44 30.11 -1.45
N ALA A 374 -15.22 29.15 -0.95
CA ALA A 374 -16.57 29.39 -0.47
C ALA A 374 -16.60 30.29 0.78
N LYS A 375 -17.48 31.32 0.79
CA LYS A 375 -17.68 32.20 1.94
C LYS A 375 -18.40 31.49 3.09
N ASP A 376 -19.54 30.86 2.80
CA ASP A 376 -20.12 29.85 3.70
C ASP A 376 -19.69 28.46 3.24
N LYS A 377 -18.68 27.92 3.94
CA LYS A 377 -18.12 26.59 3.68
C LYS A 377 -19.06 25.45 4.08
N ALA A 378 -20.04 25.69 4.96
CA ALA A 378 -20.99 24.67 5.37
C ALA A 378 -22.20 24.61 4.42
N ASP A 379 -22.76 25.75 4.01
CA ASP A 379 -23.82 25.79 2.99
C ASP A 379 -23.34 25.22 1.65
N PHE A 380 -22.11 25.57 1.22
CA PHE A 380 -21.48 24.98 0.03
C PHE A 380 -21.49 23.44 0.07
N LEU A 381 -21.15 22.83 1.21
CA LEU A 381 -21.14 21.38 1.36
C LEU A 381 -22.54 20.77 1.44
N VAL A 382 -23.48 21.41 2.14
CA VAL A 382 -24.89 20.98 2.17
C VAL A 382 -25.45 20.96 0.74
N LYS A 383 -25.25 22.04 -0.03
CA LYS A 383 -25.66 22.10 -1.44
C LYS A 383 -24.95 21.05 -2.30
N LEU A 384 -23.62 20.94 -2.20
CA LEU A 384 -22.83 19.98 -2.97
C LEU A 384 -23.34 18.54 -2.82
N TYR A 385 -23.67 18.12 -1.59
CA TYR A 385 -24.20 16.78 -1.33
C TYR A 385 -25.71 16.67 -1.62
N ARG A 386 -26.51 17.74 -1.44
CA ARG A 386 -27.93 17.73 -1.83
C ARG A 386 -28.07 17.51 -3.34
N ASP A 387 -27.34 18.29 -4.13
CA ASP A 387 -27.43 18.31 -5.59
C ASP A 387 -26.67 17.11 -6.20
N GLY A 388 -25.44 16.86 -5.75
CA GLY A 388 -24.55 15.82 -6.29
C GLY A 388 -24.86 14.39 -5.82
N VAL A 389 -25.63 14.21 -4.73
CA VAL A 389 -25.88 12.90 -4.11
C VAL A 389 -27.36 12.65 -3.82
N ARG A 390 -28.04 13.50 -3.04
CA ARG A 390 -29.45 13.25 -2.63
C ARG A 390 -30.41 13.28 -3.82
N HIS A 391 -30.21 14.21 -4.76
CA HIS A 391 -31.10 14.43 -5.91
C HIS A 391 -30.49 13.98 -7.24
N ASN A 392 -29.33 13.33 -7.23
CA ASN A 392 -28.65 12.85 -8.43
C ASN A 392 -29.19 11.46 -8.83
N PRO A 393 -29.94 11.31 -9.95
CA PRO A 393 -30.54 10.03 -10.36
C PRO A 393 -29.51 9.01 -10.88
N ASN A 394 -28.23 9.38 -10.94
CA ASN A 394 -27.12 8.48 -11.26
C ASN A 394 -26.34 8.05 -10.01
N PHE A 395 -26.63 8.59 -8.82
CA PHE A 395 -25.99 8.12 -7.60
C PHE A 395 -26.49 6.69 -7.28
N PRO A 396 -25.61 5.70 -7.05
CA PRO A 396 -26.06 4.31 -6.87
C PRO A 396 -26.91 4.09 -5.61
N ALA A 397 -27.76 3.05 -5.65
CA ALA A 397 -28.73 2.80 -4.60
C ALA A 397 -28.08 2.45 -3.24
N ARG A 398 -28.67 2.97 -2.16
CA ARG A 398 -28.28 2.59 -0.78
C ARG A 398 -28.92 1.27 -0.37
N CYS A 399 -28.17 0.43 0.35
CA CYS A 399 -28.70 -0.82 0.94
C CYS A 399 -28.02 -1.17 2.27
N ASP A 400 -28.59 -2.11 3.01
CA ASP A 400 -27.86 -2.82 4.06
C ASP A 400 -26.97 -3.90 3.44
N VAL A 401 -25.71 -3.52 3.17
CA VAL A 401 -24.68 -4.39 2.60
C VAL A 401 -24.38 -5.59 3.51
N ILE A 402 -24.46 -5.44 4.84
CA ILE A 402 -24.14 -6.52 5.78
C ILE A 402 -25.24 -7.58 5.73
N TYR A 403 -26.51 -7.14 5.70
CA TYR A 403 -27.65 -8.02 5.45
C TYR A 403 -27.55 -8.73 4.10
N GLU A 404 -27.29 -8.01 3.01
CA GLU A 404 -27.20 -8.60 1.66
C GLU A 404 -26.07 -9.65 1.54
N LEU A 405 -24.88 -9.37 2.08
CA LEU A 405 -23.75 -10.31 2.09
C LEU A 405 -24.04 -11.54 2.95
N HIS A 406 -24.63 -11.37 4.14
CA HIS A 406 -25.01 -12.49 4.99
C HIS A 406 -26.11 -13.34 4.32
N ALA A 407 -27.12 -12.70 3.73
CA ALA A 407 -28.20 -13.39 3.02
C ALA A 407 -27.70 -14.16 1.78
N ALA A 408 -26.69 -13.65 1.06
CA ALA A 408 -26.05 -14.39 -0.04
C ALA A 408 -25.40 -15.69 0.44
N VAL A 409 -24.56 -15.63 1.47
CA VAL A 409 -23.91 -16.83 2.03
C VAL A 409 -24.95 -17.83 2.58
N LEU A 410 -26.03 -17.35 3.21
CA LEU A 410 -27.12 -18.21 3.68
C LEU A 410 -27.88 -18.94 2.56
N ARG A 411 -27.86 -18.42 1.32
CA ARG A 411 -28.40 -19.11 0.13
C ARG A 411 -27.40 -20.08 -0.53
N GLY A 412 -26.22 -20.27 0.06
CA GLY A 412 -25.14 -21.11 -0.50
C GLY A 412 -24.37 -20.45 -1.66
N GLU A 413 -24.60 -19.15 -1.88
CA GLU A 413 -23.81 -18.32 -2.79
C GLU A 413 -22.45 -18.01 -2.17
N LYS A 414 -21.52 -17.56 -3.00
CA LYS A 414 -20.15 -17.22 -2.62
C LYS A 414 -19.95 -15.72 -2.69
N VAL A 415 -19.33 -15.15 -1.65
CA VAL A 415 -19.01 -13.72 -1.58
C VAL A 415 -17.51 -13.50 -1.79
N LEU A 416 -17.17 -12.51 -2.61
CA LEU A 416 -15.80 -12.11 -2.91
C LEU A 416 -15.51 -10.77 -2.23
N PHE A 417 -14.52 -10.71 -1.35
CA PHE A 417 -13.98 -9.47 -0.83
C PHE A 417 -12.74 -9.05 -1.61
N GLU A 418 -12.85 -7.88 -2.22
CA GLU A 418 -11.76 -7.23 -2.94
C GLU A 418 -10.94 -6.41 -1.94
N GLY A 419 -9.71 -6.83 -1.66
CA GLY A 419 -8.80 -6.07 -0.80
C GLY A 419 -8.46 -4.72 -1.44
N PRO A 420 -8.41 -3.61 -0.68
CA PRO A 420 -8.14 -2.28 -1.24
C PRO A 420 -6.64 -2.07 -1.47
N GLN A 421 -5.85 -1.97 -0.39
CA GLN A 421 -4.39 -2.00 -0.43
C GLN A 421 -3.91 -3.44 -0.16
N SER A 422 -3.03 -3.62 0.81
CA SER A 422 -2.20 -4.82 0.97
C SER A 422 -1.81 -5.02 2.44
N TYR A 423 -1.35 -6.22 2.79
CA TYR A 423 -0.98 -6.61 4.15
C TYR A 423 -0.07 -5.57 4.83
N TRP A 424 1.05 -5.26 4.18
CA TRP A 424 2.10 -4.39 4.70
C TRP A 424 1.76 -2.89 4.72
N LEU A 425 0.65 -2.49 4.10
CA LEU A 425 0.11 -1.13 4.19
C LEU A 425 -0.98 -0.98 5.25
N SER A 426 -1.35 -2.03 5.98
CA SER A 426 -2.40 -1.97 7.01
C SER A 426 -2.00 -1.11 8.21
N ASN A 427 -2.95 -0.37 8.79
CA ASN A 427 -2.73 0.31 10.08
C ASN A 427 -2.41 -0.66 11.25
N ALA A 428 -2.74 -1.95 11.10
CA ALA A 428 -2.35 -3.01 12.03
C ALA A 428 -0.86 -3.44 11.86
N ARG A 429 -0.10 -2.79 10.97
CA ARG A 429 1.32 -3.05 10.69
C ARG A 429 2.23 -1.86 11.00
N THR A 430 1.71 -0.81 11.63
CA THR A 430 2.46 0.37 12.13
C THR A 430 3.63 0.04 13.07
N LYS A 431 3.62 -1.14 13.73
CA LYS A 431 4.77 -1.61 14.53
C LYS A 431 6.02 -1.95 13.69
N PHE A 432 5.87 -2.07 12.37
CA PHE A 432 6.94 -2.42 11.44
C PHE A 432 7.50 -1.20 10.70
N TRP A 433 6.65 -0.23 10.34
CA TRP A 433 7.01 1.08 9.78
C TRP A 433 5.85 2.06 9.87
N GLU A 434 6.14 3.36 9.86
CA GLU A 434 5.10 4.39 10.04
C GLU A 434 4.19 4.55 8.80
N SER A 435 4.74 4.39 7.59
CA SER A 435 4.03 4.69 6.34
C SER A 435 3.01 3.62 5.95
N THR A 436 1.83 3.70 6.57
CA THR A 436 0.69 2.81 6.39
C THR A 436 -0.56 3.59 5.98
N THR A 437 -1.58 2.90 5.46
CA THR A 437 -2.92 3.49 5.31
C THR A 437 -3.71 3.33 6.59
N SER A 438 -4.59 4.29 6.90
CA SER A 438 -5.32 4.37 8.17
C SER A 438 -6.48 3.37 8.33
N ALA A 439 -6.47 2.27 7.57
CA ALA A 439 -7.45 1.19 7.60
C ALA A 439 -6.74 -0.17 7.74
N ASP A 440 -7.42 -1.18 8.31
CA ASP A 440 -6.85 -2.52 8.36
C ASP A 440 -7.07 -3.27 7.04
N THR A 441 -6.03 -3.31 6.22
CA THR A 441 -6.04 -3.92 4.89
C THR A 441 -5.55 -5.37 4.87
N THR A 442 -5.39 -5.99 6.04
CA THR A 442 -5.21 -7.45 6.17
C THR A 442 -6.53 -8.19 5.95
N ALA A 443 -6.46 -9.47 5.61
CA ALA A 443 -7.64 -10.34 5.48
C ALA A 443 -8.49 -10.42 6.77
N ALA A 444 -7.86 -10.33 7.95
CA ALA A 444 -8.58 -10.24 9.22
C ALA A 444 -9.40 -8.93 9.30
N GLY A 445 -8.82 -7.80 8.91
CA GLY A 445 -9.51 -6.51 8.81
C GLY A 445 -10.66 -6.49 7.81
N LEU A 446 -10.51 -7.17 6.66
CA LEU A 446 -11.60 -7.36 5.69
C LEU A 446 -12.75 -8.18 6.29
N LEU A 447 -12.43 -9.32 6.90
CA LEU A 447 -13.43 -10.22 7.48
C LEU A 447 -14.17 -9.56 8.65
N ALA A 448 -13.46 -8.85 9.54
CA ALA A 448 -14.06 -8.06 10.62
C ALA A 448 -14.97 -6.95 10.09
N ALA A 449 -14.55 -6.19 9.07
CA ALA A 449 -15.36 -5.13 8.47
C ALA A 449 -16.64 -5.67 7.78
N SER A 450 -16.61 -6.91 7.29
CA SER A 450 -17.77 -7.58 6.70
C SER A 450 -18.82 -8.08 7.70
N GLN A 451 -18.47 -8.17 8.98
CA GLN A 451 -19.27 -8.74 10.08
C GLN A 451 -19.74 -10.20 9.87
N LEU A 452 -19.16 -10.94 8.91
CA LEU A 452 -19.44 -12.37 8.73
C LEU A 452 -18.73 -13.21 9.81
N ASN A 453 -19.47 -14.15 10.41
CA ASN A 453 -18.93 -15.03 11.45
C ASN A 453 -18.03 -16.12 10.84
N PHE A 454 -16.72 -16.00 11.05
CA PHE A 454 -15.67 -16.93 10.60
C PHE A 454 -15.77 -18.35 11.20
N GLN A 455 -16.46 -18.52 12.33
CA GLN A 455 -16.72 -19.84 12.91
C GLN A 455 -17.90 -20.54 12.22
N ARG A 456 -18.76 -19.79 11.50
CA ARG A 456 -19.95 -20.30 10.80
C ARG A 456 -19.70 -20.50 9.30
N PHE A 457 -18.92 -19.63 8.68
CA PHE A 457 -18.69 -19.59 7.24
C PHE A 457 -17.21 -19.78 6.92
N LYS A 458 -16.91 -20.66 5.96
CA LYS A 458 -15.51 -20.97 5.62
C LYS A 458 -14.91 -19.81 4.81
N SER A 459 -13.83 -19.21 5.30
CA SER A 459 -13.12 -18.15 4.59
C SER A 459 -11.79 -18.64 4.02
N VAL A 460 -11.40 -18.12 2.86
CA VAL A 460 -10.07 -18.31 2.26
C VAL A 460 -9.50 -17.00 1.75
N VAL A 461 -8.19 -16.83 1.89
CA VAL A 461 -7.44 -15.71 1.30
C VAL A 461 -6.64 -16.21 0.10
N LEU A 462 -6.63 -15.41 -0.96
CA LEU A 462 -5.73 -15.50 -2.08
C LEU A 462 -4.82 -14.28 -2.01
N ASN A 463 -3.59 -14.49 -1.52
CA ASN A 463 -2.55 -13.46 -1.49
C ASN A 463 -2.10 -13.17 -2.94
N VAL A 464 -1.82 -11.90 -3.25
CA VAL A 464 -1.32 -11.49 -4.55
C VAL A 464 -0.01 -10.71 -4.38
N HIS A 465 1.07 -11.20 -5.00
CA HIS A 465 2.38 -10.56 -5.04
C HIS A 465 2.82 -10.35 -6.49
N LYS A 466 3.83 -9.50 -6.71
CA LYS A 466 4.43 -9.22 -8.03
C LYS A 466 5.78 -9.93 -8.19
N ALA A 467 6.17 -10.30 -9.40
CA ALA A 467 7.48 -10.86 -9.73
C ALA A 467 7.87 -10.50 -11.18
N PRO A 468 9.14 -10.65 -11.62
CA PRO A 468 10.31 -11.05 -10.84
C PRO A 468 10.73 -9.99 -9.81
N GLY A 469 10.38 -8.72 -10.03
CA GLY A 469 10.59 -7.63 -9.10
C GLY A 469 9.36 -7.28 -8.26
N SER A 470 9.59 -6.95 -6.99
CA SER A 470 8.60 -6.31 -6.11
C SER A 470 8.49 -4.82 -6.41
N SER A 471 7.36 -4.19 -6.06
CA SER A 471 7.13 -2.75 -6.23
C SER A 471 6.46 -2.14 -5.00
N ARG A 472 6.92 -0.97 -4.53
CA ARG A 472 6.58 -0.44 -3.20
C ARG A 472 6.13 1.04 -3.21
N VAL A 473 5.14 1.36 -2.37
CA VAL A 473 4.48 2.70 -2.22
C VAL A 473 4.41 3.09 -0.75
N GLY A 474 4.63 4.37 -0.41
CA GLY A 474 4.86 4.86 0.98
C GLY A 474 6.27 5.45 1.17
N ILE A 475 6.76 5.47 2.42
CA ILE A 475 8.14 5.78 2.86
C ILE A 475 8.58 4.69 3.86
N GLY A 476 9.89 4.44 3.98
CA GLY A 476 10.45 3.60 5.06
C GLY A 476 11.43 2.52 4.60
N ALA A 477 11.89 1.69 5.53
CA ALA A 477 12.88 0.64 5.30
C ALA A 477 12.28 -0.61 4.63
N CYS A 478 12.97 -1.14 3.61
CA CYS A 478 12.64 -2.43 2.99
C CYS A 478 13.90 -2.99 2.27
N PRO A 479 14.63 -3.95 2.88
CA PRO A 479 15.94 -4.39 2.40
C PRO A 479 15.99 -4.95 0.98
N SER A 480 14.86 -5.46 0.46
CA SER A 480 14.78 -5.99 -0.91
C SER A 480 14.68 -4.91 -2.00
N SER A 481 14.46 -3.64 -1.63
CA SER A 481 14.37 -2.51 -2.58
C SER A 481 15.74 -2.07 -3.10
N PHE A 482 15.84 -1.70 -4.38
CA PHE A 482 17.12 -1.30 -4.99
C PHE A 482 17.65 0.08 -4.51
N VAL A 483 16.77 0.91 -3.95
CA VAL A 483 17.06 2.24 -3.38
C VAL A 483 16.17 2.49 -2.15
N PRO A 484 16.49 3.46 -1.27
CA PRO A 484 15.56 3.96 -0.26
C PRO A 484 14.21 4.34 -0.89
N GLN A 485 13.11 4.08 -0.19
CA GLN A 485 11.78 4.19 -0.78
C GLN A 485 11.42 5.61 -1.23
N ASP A 486 11.90 6.58 -0.48
CA ASP A 486 11.71 8.01 -0.67
C ASP A 486 12.64 8.61 -1.73
N PHE A 487 13.56 7.84 -2.33
CA PHE A 487 14.54 8.30 -3.33
C PHE A 487 13.94 9.23 -4.39
N PHE A 488 12.89 8.80 -5.09
CA PHE A 488 12.24 9.63 -6.11
C PHE A 488 11.64 10.91 -5.52
N SER A 489 11.01 10.83 -4.35
CA SER A 489 10.39 11.99 -3.69
C SER A 489 11.39 12.99 -3.11
N ALA A 490 12.56 12.53 -2.66
CA ALA A 490 13.67 13.37 -2.22
C ALA A 490 14.18 14.21 -3.39
N GLN A 491 14.35 13.60 -4.58
CA GLN A 491 14.75 14.32 -5.79
C GLN A 491 13.59 15.09 -6.46
N ASN A 492 12.48 15.31 -5.74
CA ASN A 492 11.25 16.00 -6.17
C ASN A 492 10.56 15.39 -7.43
N ILE A 493 10.83 14.13 -7.77
CA ILE A 493 10.23 13.42 -8.90
C ILE A 493 8.79 13.02 -8.53
N LYS A 494 7.81 13.76 -9.05
CA LYS A 494 6.37 13.53 -8.88
C LYS A 494 5.79 12.56 -9.91
N THR A 495 6.42 12.43 -11.08
CA THR A 495 6.01 11.52 -12.17
C THR A 495 7.21 10.91 -12.92
N LEU A 496 6.98 9.81 -13.65
CA LEU A 496 7.98 9.22 -14.55
C LEU A 496 8.43 10.15 -15.71
N ARG A 497 7.81 11.31 -15.91
CA ARG A 497 8.16 12.30 -16.95
C ARG A 497 9.21 13.32 -16.47
N ASP A 498 9.43 13.38 -15.17
CA ASP A 498 10.32 14.37 -14.55
C ASP A 498 11.78 13.86 -14.61
N LEU A 499 11.95 12.54 -14.75
CA LEU A 499 13.18 11.87 -15.17
C LEU A 499 13.46 12.14 -16.67
N PRO A 500 14.72 12.42 -17.07
CA PRO A 500 15.08 12.47 -18.49
C PRO A 500 14.84 11.12 -19.17
N SER A 501 14.35 11.14 -20.42
CA SER A 501 13.94 9.92 -21.14
C SER A 501 15.09 9.00 -21.57
N ALA A 502 16.35 9.45 -21.45
CA ALA A 502 17.54 8.64 -21.70
C ALA A 502 18.13 8.01 -20.42
N THR A 503 17.84 8.58 -19.25
CA THR A 503 18.45 8.22 -17.97
C THR A 503 18.11 6.77 -17.58
N CYS A 504 19.13 5.90 -17.60
CA CYS A 504 19.03 4.46 -17.38
C CYS A 504 18.05 3.74 -18.32
N ALA A 505 17.77 4.29 -19.50
CA ALA A 505 16.75 3.77 -20.41
C ALA A 505 17.08 2.38 -21.02
N ASN A 506 18.36 2.00 -21.06
CA ASN A 506 18.78 0.67 -21.53
C ASN A 506 18.65 -0.39 -20.44
N PHE A 507 17.41 -0.80 -20.17
CA PHE A 507 17.07 -1.82 -19.18
C PHE A 507 17.86 -3.14 -19.34
N GLU A 508 18.08 -3.60 -20.57
CA GLU A 508 18.81 -4.84 -20.86
C GLU A 508 20.29 -4.76 -20.40
N ALA A 509 20.96 -3.62 -20.62
CA ALA A 509 22.32 -3.38 -20.18
C ALA A 509 22.42 -3.23 -18.65
N VAL A 510 21.48 -2.50 -18.03
CA VAL A 510 21.42 -2.31 -16.57
C VAL A 510 21.25 -3.65 -15.85
N GLN A 511 20.27 -4.49 -16.25
CA GLN A 511 20.09 -5.79 -15.59
C GLN A 511 21.27 -6.75 -15.85
N ARG A 512 21.94 -6.67 -17.02
CA ARG A 512 23.17 -7.43 -17.27
C ARG A 512 24.29 -7.06 -16.29
N MET A 513 24.54 -5.78 -16.10
CA MET A 513 25.59 -5.32 -15.19
C MET A 513 25.27 -5.73 -13.74
N LEU A 514 24.01 -5.60 -13.31
CA LEU A 514 23.56 -6.04 -11.98
C LEU A 514 23.86 -7.53 -11.73
N PHE A 515 23.49 -8.43 -12.66
CA PHE A 515 23.64 -9.86 -12.45
C PHE A 515 25.03 -10.42 -12.80
N ARG A 516 25.82 -9.70 -13.60
CA ARG A 516 27.21 -10.06 -13.93
C ARG A 516 28.21 -9.59 -12.87
N ASP A 517 28.13 -8.30 -12.51
CA ASP A 517 29.16 -7.61 -11.72
C ASP A 517 28.68 -7.28 -10.30
N GLY A 518 27.38 -6.99 -10.16
CA GLY A 518 26.74 -6.72 -8.87
C GLY A 518 26.63 -7.92 -7.93
N PHE A 519 26.97 -9.14 -8.36
CA PHE A 519 26.96 -10.34 -7.51
C PHE A 519 28.26 -11.16 -7.62
N PRO A 520 29.26 -10.86 -6.76
CA PRO A 520 30.54 -11.56 -6.74
C PRO A 520 30.38 -13.08 -6.60
N HIS A 521 31.25 -13.79 -7.32
CA HIS A 521 31.37 -15.24 -7.30
C HIS A 521 30.06 -16.01 -7.61
N SER A 522 29.07 -15.40 -8.26
CA SER A 522 27.74 -15.99 -8.55
C SER A 522 27.75 -17.38 -9.20
N ASN A 523 28.81 -17.76 -9.92
CA ASN A 523 28.99 -19.08 -10.52
C ASN A 523 29.70 -20.11 -9.60
N ASP A 524 30.22 -19.69 -8.44
CA ASP A 524 30.89 -20.54 -7.44
C ASP A 524 30.02 -20.66 -6.17
N LYS A 525 29.37 -21.82 -6.04
CA LYS A 525 28.48 -22.16 -4.93
C LYS A 525 29.15 -22.21 -3.56
N ALA A 526 30.48 -22.30 -3.48
CA ALA A 526 31.24 -22.30 -2.23
C ALA A 526 31.68 -20.89 -1.78
N ARG A 527 31.56 -19.88 -2.66
CA ARG A 527 31.98 -18.50 -2.41
C ARG A 527 30.85 -17.46 -2.51
N HIS A 528 29.81 -17.73 -3.29
CA HIS A 528 28.69 -16.81 -3.44
C HIS A 528 27.86 -16.71 -2.16
N ASN A 529 27.83 -15.52 -1.54
CA ASN A 529 27.10 -15.25 -0.30
C ASN A 529 25.81 -14.43 -0.47
N GLY A 530 25.41 -14.14 -1.72
CA GLY A 530 24.18 -13.40 -2.02
C GLY A 530 24.20 -11.90 -1.69
N ILE A 531 25.34 -11.35 -1.24
CA ILE A 531 25.49 -9.91 -0.98
C ILE A 531 25.73 -9.18 -2.31
N MET A 532 25.01 -8.07 -2.52
CA MET A 532 25.16 -7.24 -3.71
C MET A 532 26.38 -6.31 -3.58
N SER A 533 27.24 -6.31 -4.61
CA SER A 533 28.36 -5.39 -4.76
C SER A 533 27.90 -4.05 -5.34
N PRO A 534 28.31 -2.90 -4.78
CA PRO A 534 27.95 -1.60 -5.29
C PRO A 534 28.83 -1.24 -6.50
N VAL A 535 28.47 -1.80 -7.66
CA VAL A 535 29.07 -1.43 -8.95
C VAL A 535 28.39 -0.19 -9.53
N GLU A 536 29.06 0.49 -10.46
CA GLU A 536 28.56 1.73 -11.06
C GLU A 536 28.30 1.54 -12.57
N TYR A 537 27.15 2.05 -13.02
CA TYR A 537 26.66 2.04 -14.40
C TYR A 537 26.71 3.48 -14.93
N THR A 538 27.17 3.69 -16.17
CA THR A 538 27.27 5.01 -16.79
C THR A 538 26.54 5.01 -18.13
N ASP A 539 25.79 6.07 -18.39
CA ASP A 539 25.20 6.38 -19.69
C ASP A 539 25.43 7.86 -20.08
N GLU A 540 24.78 8.33 -21.15
CA GLU A 540 24.92 9.71 -21.64
C GLU A 540 24.37 10.80 -20.70
N THR A 541 23.72 10.42 -19.59
CA THR A 541 23.06 11.35 -18.65
C THR A 541 23.70 11.40 -17.25
N GLY A 542 24.59 10.46 -16.92
CA GLY A 542 25.24 10.40 -15.60
C GLY A 542 25.92 9.07 -15.29
N THR A 543 26.49 8.96 -14.08
CA THR A 543 26.97 7.71 -13.49
C THR A 543 26.15 7.38 -12.25
N TYR A 544 25.79 6.11 -12.09
CA TYR A 544 24.79 5.61 -11.16
C TYR A 544 25.32 4.39 -10.42
N ASN A 545 25.18 4.33 -9.10
CA ASN A 545 25.21 3.06 -8.38
C ASN A 545 24.14 2.12 -8.99
N ILE A 546 24.47 0.84 -9.15
CA ILE A 546 23.62 -0.12 -9.86
C ILE A 546 22.21 -0.26 -9.27
N GLY A 547 22.02 0.01 -7.97
CA GLY A 547 20.70 0.05 -7.35
C GLY A 547 19.84 1.21 -7.87
N VAL A 548 20.42 2.41 -8.00
CA VAL A 548 19.76 3.57 -8.59
C VAL A 548 19.45 3.31 -10.07
N ALA A 549 20.42 2.79 -10.83
CA ALA A 549 20.20 2.46 -12.23
C ALA A 549 19.06 1.45 -12.42
N MET A 550 19.04 0.36 -11.64
CA MET A 550 18.00 -0.65 -11.72
C MET A 550 16.64 -0.13 -11.24
N ALA A 551 16.59 0.75 -10.24
CA ALA A 551 15.36 1.39 -9.79
C ALA A 551 14.73 2.27 -10.88
N ILE A 552 15.52 3.13 -11.53
CA ILE A 552 15.07 4.01 -12.62
C ILE A 552 14.67 3.17 -13.84
N ALA A 553 15.56 2.28 -14.31
CA ALA A 553 15.33 1.45 -15.49
C ALA A 553 14.07 0.58 -15.34
N SER A 554 13.88 -0.08 -14.19
CA SER A 554 12.68 -0.87 -13.92
C SER A 554 11.41 0.00 -13.86
N ALA A 555 11.51 1.20 -13.28
CA ALA A 555 10.36 2.11 -13.14
C ALA A 555 9.90 2.66 -14.51
N GLN A 556 10.83 3.04 -15.38
CA GLN A 556 10.54 3.45 -16.75
C GLN A 556 10.07 2.28 -17.63
N HIS A 557 10.88 1.22 -17.78
CA HIS A 557 10.64 0.10 -18.70
C HIS A 557 9.31 -0.62 -18.43
N HIS A 558 8.98 -0.84 -17.16
CA HIS A 558 7.72 -1.49 -16.77
C HIS A 558 6.56 -0.52 -16.51
N GLY A 559 6.78 0.79 -16.65
CA GLY A 559 5.78 1.84 -16.36
C GLY A 559 5.28 1.82 -14.90
N GLU A 560 6.13 1.42 -13.95
CA GLU A 560 5.78 1.22 -12.54
C GLU A 560 5.55 2.55 -11.83
N CYS A 561 4.34 3.09 -11.99
CA CYS A 561 3.87 4.30 -11.33
C CYS A 561 2.48 4.12 -10.69
N GLY A 562 2.23 4.85 -9.60
CA GLY A 562 0.96 4.84 -8.86
C GLY A 562 -0.23 5.13 -9.76
N ALA A 563 -1.23 4.24 -9.76
CA ALA A 563 -2.34 4.27 -10.73
C ALA A 563 -3.07 5.63 -10.77
N VAL A 564 -3.25 6.24 -9.60
CA VAL A 564 -3.87 7.57 -9.40
C VAL A 564 -2.83 8.70 -9.40
N THR A 565 -1.76 8.55 -8.63
CA THR A 565 -0.83 9.65 -8.29
C THR A 565 0.26 9.91 -9.33
N LYS A 566 0.52 8.95 -10.24
CA LYS A 566 1.61 8.92 -11.25
C LYS A 566 3.04 8.98 -10.72
N LYS A 567 3.23 9.05 -9.40
CA LYS A 567 4.50 8.88 -8.69
C LYS A 567 5.16 7.55 -9.10
N PRO A 568 6.47 7.52 -9.44
CA PRO A 568 7.19 6.27 -9.66
C PRO A 568 7.10 5.36 -8.41
N ARG A 569 7.18 4.04 -8.61
CA ARG A 569 7.37 3.08 -7.51
C ARG A 569 8.83 2.68 -7.43
N VAL A 570 9.35 2.58 -6.21
CA VAL A 570 10.62 1.89 -5.98
C VAL A 570 10.42 0.39 -6.22
N CYS A 571 11.34 -0.18 -7.00
CA CYS A 571 11.37 -1.59 -7.34
C CYS A 571 12.45 -2.32 -6.51
N GLY A 572 12.34 -3.65 -6.45
CA GLY A 572 13.27 -4.50 -5.70
C GLY A 572 13.16 -5.97 -6.07
N PHE A 573 13.94 -6.84 -5.42
CA PHE A 573 13.83 -8.30 -5.55
C PHE A 573 12.54 -8.85 -4.94
N PHE A 574 12.16 -10.09 -5.28
CA PHE A 574 11.09 -10.79 -4.56
C PHE A 574 11.53 -11.06 -3.12
N ASP A 575 10.74 -10.65 -2.12
CA ASP A 575 11.12 -10.74 -0.71
C ASP A 575 10.45 -11.93 0.00
N CYS A 576 11.21 -13.01 0.21
CA CYS A 576 10.69 -14.18 0.92
C CYS A 576 10.57 -13.96 2.43
N VAL A 577 11.34 -13.04 3.03
CA VAL A 577 11.25 -12.74 4.47
C VAL A 577 9.88 -12.11 4.76
N LEU A 578 9.53 -11.07 4.00
CA LEU A 578 8.25 -10.38 4.15
C LEU A 578 7.06 -11.20 3.63
N GLN A 579 7.23 -12.03 2.60
CA GLN A 579 6.16 -12.90 2.10
C GLN A 579 5.86 -14.06 3.07
N HIS A 580 6.82 -14.56 3.85
CA HIS A 580 6.57 -15.59 4.85
C HIS A 580 5.60 -15.09 5.94
N GLU A 581 5.84 -13.91 6.49
CA GLU A 581 4.96 -13.26 7.50
C GLU A 581 3.56 -12.93 6.95
N VAL A 582 3.43 -12.68 5.64
CA VAL A 582 2.10 -12.57 5.01
C VAL A 582 1.38 -13.93 4.99
N ASN A 583 2.09 -15.02 4.67
CA ASN A 583 1.49 -16.36 4.57
C ASN A 583 1.16 -16.96 5.94
N SER A 584 1.99 -16.74 6.96
CA SER A 584 1.75 -17.21 8.32
C SER A 584 0.48 -16.60 8.93
N VAL A 585 0.17 -15.33 8.58
CA VAL A 585 -0.99 -14.61 9.11
C VAL A 585 -2.23 -14.67 8.21
N GLN A 586 -2.09 -14.62 6.88
CA GLN A 586 -3.23 -14.63 5.94
C GLN A 586 -3.56 -16.02 5.36
N GLY A 587 -2.68 -17.01 5.52
CA GLY A 587 -2.82 -18.34 4.93
C GLY A 587 -2.00 -18.52 3.63
N PRO A 588 -1.92 -19.76 3.11
CA PRO A 588 -0.82 -20.16 2.23
C PRO A 588 -0.99 -19.84 0.74
N TYR A 589 -2.20 -19.50 0.26
CA TYR A 589 -2.45 -19.43 -1.18
C TYR A 589 -1.90 -18.15 -1.80
N LEU A 590 -0.98 -18.28 -2.75
CA LEU A 590 -0.34 -17.18 -3.46
C LEU A 590 -0.69 -17.18 -4.96
N THR A 591 -0.95 -16.00 -5.50
CA THR A 591 -0.95 -15.71 -6.94
C THR A 591 0.15 -14.70 -7.22
N ILE A 592 0.96 -14.96 -8.24
CA ILE A 592 2.04 -14.05 -8.65
C ILE A 592 1.62 -13.33 -9.93
N SER A 593 1.70 -12.00 -9.95
CA SER A 593 1.37 -11.18 -11.11
C SER A 593 2.61 -10.70 -11.88
N ALA A 594 2.40 -10.37 -13.16
CA ALA A 594 3.36 -9.76 -14.07
C ALA A 594 4.67 -10.56 -14.30
N LEU A 595 4.66 -11.89 -14.07
CA LEU A 595 5.85 -12.72 -14.16
C LEU A 595 6.39 -12.82 -15.59
N ASP A 596 5.56 -12.52 -16.60
CA ASP A 596 5.97 -12.27 -18.00
C ASP A 596 7.09 -11.23 -18.15
N ARG A 597 7.25 -10.30 -17.20
CA ARG A 597 8.40 -9.37 -17.20
C ARG A 597 9.75 -10.08 -17.07
N GLY A 598 9.78 -11.28 -16.48
CA GLY A 598 10.99 -12.11 -16.42
C GLY A 598 11.44 -12.67 -17.78
N ASP A 599 10.61 -12.56 -18.83
CA ASP A 599 10.99 -12.90 -20.20
C ASP A 599 12.11 -11.99 -20.76
N GLU A 600 12.45 -10.91 -20.06
CA GLU A 600 13.50 -9.94 -20.43
C GLU A 600 14.71 -9.93 -19.48
N TYR A 601 14.76 -10.88 -18.53
CA TYR A 601 15.83 -11.00 -17.53
C TYR A 601 16.77 -12.16 -17.88
N ASP A 602 18.09 -11.96 -17.71
CA ASP A 602 19.09 -13.02 -17.88
C ASP A 602 19.26 -13.86 -16.59
N LYS A 603 19.05 -13.24 -15.43
CA LYS A 603 18.86 -13.88 -14.11
C LYS A 603 17.79 -13.13 -13.33
N VAL A 604 17.19 -13.77 -12.33
CA VAL A 604 16.26 -13.13 -11.37
C VAL A 604 16.78 -13.34 -9.95
N GLY A 605 16.52 -12.37 -9.07
CA GLY A 605 16.96 -12.39 -7.67
C GLY A 605 15.80 -12.52 -6.69
N VAL A 606 15.98 -13.34 -5.66
CA VAL A 606 15.03 -13.53 -4.56
C VAL A 606 15.74 -13.30 -3.23
N THR A 607 15.27 -12.36 -2.42
CA THR A 607 15.81 -12.14 -1.07
C THR A 607 15.28 -13.23 -0.14
N ILE A 608 16.18 -14.09 0.35
CA ILE A 608 15.83 -15.25 1.20
C ILE A 608 16.06 -15.00 2.69
N ALA A 609 16.93 -14.04 3.01
CA ALA A 609 17.29 -13.59 4.35
C ALA A 609 17.81 -12.15 4.27
N TYR A 610 17.97 -11.51 5.43
CA TYR A 610 18.73 -10.27 5.59
C TYR A 610 19.96 -10.50 6.48
N VAL A 611 20.97 -9.65 6.35
CA VAL A 611 22.01 -9.44 7.36
C VAL A 611 21.88 -8.03 7.95
N TYR A 612 21.85 -7.91 9.28
CA TYR A 612 21.92 -6.61 9.96
C TYR A 612 23.36 -6.09 9.97
N TYR A 613 23.55 -4.83 9.60
CA TYR A 613 24.82 -4.13 9.72
C TYR A 613 24.61 -2.61 9.91
N ASN A 614 24.87 -2.13 11.12
CA ASN A 614 24.97 -0.70 11.41
C ASN A 614 26.44 -0.25 11.26
N PRO A 615 26.79 0.64 10.31
CA PRO A 615 28.18 1.05 10.10
C PRO A 615 28.75 1.92 11.23
N GLU A 616 27.91 2.51 12.07
CA GLU A 616 28.33 3.21 13.30
C GLU A 616 28.62 2.24 14.48
N GLY A 617 28.56 0.92 14.26
CA GLY A 617 28.80 -0.12 15.26
C GLY A 617 27.71 -0.26 16.33
N LYS A 618 26.60 0.45 16.19
CA LYS A 618 25.52 0.51 17.18
C LYS A 618 24.60 -0.71 17.10
N GLN A 619 24.31 -1.25 18.28
CA GLN A 619 23.30 -2.29 18.46
C GLN A 619 21.94 -1.62 18.66
N VAL A 620 20.87 -2.21 18.12
CA VAL A 620 19.49 -1.71 18.26
C VAL A 620 18.67 -2.75 19.01
N ASP A 621 18.10 -2.37 20.15
CA ASP A 621 17.06 -3.14 20.81
C ASP A 621 15.71 -2.86 20.15
N VAL A 622 15.04 -3.91 19.68
CA VAL A 622 13.66 -3.88 19.23
C VAL A 622 12.84 -4.85 20.08
N ASN A 623 12.02 -4.32 20.98
CA ASN A 623 11.10 -5.09 21.84
C ASN A 623 11.79 -6.19 22.69
N GLY A 624 13.03 -5.95 23.14
CA GLY A 624 13.85 -6.88 23.92
C GLY A 624 14.73 -7.82 23.08
N HIS A 625 14.80 -7.62 21.76
CA HIS A 625 15.74 -8.31 20.89
C HIS A 625 16.82 -7.34 20.39
N VAL A 626 18.09 -7.61 20.71
CA VAL A 626 19.22 -6.72 20.42
C VAL A 626 19.95 -7.19 19.17
N TYR A 627 19.76 -6.47 18.05
CA TYR A 627 20.42 -6.71 16.77
C TYR A 627 21.86 -6.19 16.74
N LYS A 628 22.76 -6.96 16.12
CA LYS A 628 24.21 -6.74 16.07
C LYS A 628 24.76 -7.05 14.68
N ASN A 629 25.88 -6.41 14.32
CA ASN A 629 26.47 -6.55 13.00
C ASN A 629 26.82 -8.01 12.68
N GLY A 630 26.23 -8.55 11.60
CA GLY A 630 26.36 -9.94 11.19
C GLY A 630 25.19 -10.85 11.59
N ASP A 631 24.21 -10.38 12.37
CA ASP A 631 23.01 -11.15 12.67
C ASP A 631 22.18 -11.41 11.39
N ILE A 632 21.69 -12.64 11.25
CA ILE A 632 20.99 -13.12 10.05
C ILE A 632 19.51 -13.34 10.35
N ILE A 633 18.63 -12.61 9.67
CA ILE A 633 17.17 -12.68 9.78
C ILE A 633 16.62 -13.47 8.58
N ARG A 634 15.95 -14.60 8.81
CA ARG A 634 15.45 -15.50 7.76
C ARG A 634 13.97 -15.37 7.52
N ALA A 635 13.51 -15.87 6.38
CA ALA A 635 12.10 -16.15 6.17
C ALA A 635 11.59 -17.17 7.21
N GLY A 636 10.75 -16.71 8.13
CA GLY A 636 10.25 -17.48 9.29
C GLY A 636 10.72 -16.94 10.65
N ASP A 637 11.76 -16.11 10.69
CA ASP A 637 12.13 -15.35 11.88
C ASP A 637 11.16 -14.15 12.06
N PRO A 638 10.95 -13.63 13.29
CA PRO A 638 10.13 -12.44 13.52
C PRO A 638 10.71 -11.22 12.78
N VAL A 639 9.91 -10.59 11.91
CA VAL A 639 10.33 -9.41 11.15
C VAL A 639 10.62 -8.23 12.12
N PRO A 640 11.77 -7.55 12.00
CA PRO A 640 12.12 -6.40 12.85
C PRO A 640 11.24 -5.17 12.60
N SER A 641 11.35 -4.15 13.46
CA SER A 641 10.82 -2.82 13.16
C SER A 641 11.75 -2.02 12.24
N GLU A 642 11.22 -0.93 11.68
CA GLU A 642 11.88 0.07 10.82
C GLU A 642 13.32 0.38 11.21
N VAL A 643 13.58 0.62 12.50
CA VAL A 643 14.89 1.03 13.04
C VAL A 643 15.96 -0.04 12.81
N ALA A 644 15.60 -1.33 12.91
CA ALA A 644 16.51 -2.43 12.58
C ALA A 644 16.48 -2.78 11.09
N LEU A 645 15.33 -2.68 10.43
CA LEU A 645 15.20 -2.89 8.98
C LEU A 645 16.01 -1.89 8.15
N TYR A 646 16.19 -0.66 8.63
CA TYR A 646 17.02 0.38 7.99
C TYR A 646 18.50 -0.03 7.88
N HIS A 647 18.97 -0.89 8.80
CA HIS A 647 20.31 -1.47 8.80
C HIS A 647 20.36 -2.91 8.25
N CYS A 648 19.27 -3.41 7.64
CA CYS A 648 19.23 -4.74 7.07
C CYS A 648 19.56 -4.72 5.57
N HIS A 649 20.47 -5.59 5.15
CA HIS A 649 20.89 -5.76 3.75
C HIS A 649 20.44 -7.12 3.21
N PRO A 650 20.00 -7.21 1.94
CA PRO A 650 19.40 -8.42 1.41
C PRO A 650 20.46 -9.48 1.09
N ILE A 651 20.20 -10.72 1.49
CA ILE A 651 20.90 -11.91 1.00
C ILE A 651 20.05 -12.50 -0.12
N VAL A 652 20.55 -12.36 -1.36
CA VAL A 652 19.82 -12.66 -2.59
C VAL A 652 20.26 -14.00 -3.17
N LYS A 653 19.32 -14.93 -3.32
CA LYS A 653 19.50 -16.11 -4.17
C LYS A 653 19.30 -15.69 -5.63
N LEU A 654 20.29 -15.98 -6.48
CA LEU A 654 20.17 -15.85 -7.93
C LEU A 654 19.59 -17.11 -8.56
N ILE A 655 18.76 -16.94 -9.58
CA ILE A 655 18.11 -17.99 -10.37
C ILE A 655 18.25 -17.60 -11.85
N ASP A 656 18.48 -18.58 -12.73
CA ASP A 656 18.60 -18.30 -14.16
C ASP A 656 17.27 -17.81 -14.76
N GLY A 657 17.37 -16.85 -15.68
CA GLY A 657 16.23 -16.29 -16.41
C GLY A 657 15.64 -17.28 -17.42
N TRP A 658 14.67 -16.80 -18.21
CA TRP A 658 13.99 -17.62 -19.21
C TRP A 658 13.70 -16.87 -20.52
N ARG A 659 14.55 -15.89 -20.86
CA ARG A 659 14.51 -15.12 -22.12
C ARG A 659 14.30 -15.99 -23.36
N ASP A 660 14.97 -17.15 -23.42
CA ASP A 660 14.92 -18.08 -24.56
C ASP A 660 13.64 -18.93 -24.63
N ASN A 661 12.85 -18.98 -23.54
CA ASN A 661 11.58 -19.71 -23.45
C ASN A 661 10.54 -18.83 -22.71
N PRO A 662 10.07 -17.75 -23.32
CA PRO A 662 9.19 -16.77 -22.68
C PRO A 662 7.87 -17.37 -22.19
N ILE A 663 7.32 -16.83 -21.09
CA ILE A 663 6.00 -17.21 -20.60
C ILE A 663 4.85 -16.33 -21.09
N ALA A 664 5.13 -15.12 -21.59
CA ALA A 664 4.09 -14.17 -22.02
C ALA A 664 3.10 -14.79 -23.02
N ALA A 665 1.80 -14.54 -22.82
CA ALA A 665 0.71 -15.15 -23.58
C ALA A 665 0.82 -14.94 -25.11
N ALA A 666 1.38 -13.80 -25.55
CA ALA A 666 1.63 -13.50 -26.96
C ALA A 666 2.80 -14.28 -27.58
N LYS A 667 3.70 -14.85 -26.77
CA LYS A 667 4.90 -15.59 -27.20
C LYS A 667 4.76 -17.10 -26.98
N ARG A 668 3.88 -17.53 -26.07
CA ARG A 668 3.80 -18.90 -25.53
C ARG A 668 2.64 -19.71 -26.11
N ARG A 669 2.87 -21.00 -26.41
CA ARG A 669 1.79 -21.97 -26.66
C ARG A 669 1.19 -22.48 -25.34
N ARG A 670 -0.14 -22.54 -25.26
CA ARG A 670 -0.89 -23.10 -24.12
C ARG A 670 -0.48 -24.55 -23.84
N ASN A 671 -0.42 -24.93 -22.56
CA ASN A 671 0.04 -26.23 -22.05
C ASN A 671 1.51 -26.60 -22.38
N ALA A 672 2.33 -25.69 -22.91
CA ALA A 672 3.76 -25.93 -23.05
C ALA A 672 4.44 -26.09 -21.66
N PRO A 673 5.48 -26.94 -21.52
CA PRO A 673 6.24 -27.09 -20.28
C PRO A 673 6.81 -25.76 -19.78
N LEU A 674 6.68 -25.47 -18.48
CA LEU A 674 7.19 -24.22 -17.90
C LEU A 674 8.74 -24.19 -17.93
N PRO A 675 9.36 -23.01 -18.15
CA PRO A 675 10.81 -22.90 -18.21
C PRO A 675 11.44 -23.27 -16.87
N ARG A 676 12.65 -23.86 -16.90
CA ARG A 676 13.35 -24.29 -15.67
C ARG A 676 13.54 -23.15 -14.68
N GLY A 677 13.94 -21.96 -15.13
CA GLY A 677 14.08 -20.77 -14.28
C GLY A 677 12.79 -20.36 -13.57
N VAL A 678 11.64 -20.50 -14.25
CA VAL A 678 10.32 -20.28 -13.64
C VAL A 678 10.03 -21.35 -12.58
N CYS A 679 10.23 -22.64 -12.91
CA CYS A 679 10.03 -23.72 -11.94
C CYS A 679 10.95 -23.58 -10.71
N GLU A 680 12.20 -23.14 -10.88
CA GLU A 680 13.16 -22.92 -9.79
C GLU A 680 12.80 -21.68 -8.95
N LEU A 681 12.33 -20.60 -9.57
CA LEU A 681 11.78 -19.42 -8.88
C LEU A 681 10.54 -19.78 -8.03
N LEU A 682 9.58 -20.48 -8.61
CA LEU A 682 8.37 -20.92 -7.91
C LEU A 682 8.71 -21.88 -6.77
N SER A 683 9.62 -22.82 -6.98
CA SER A 683 10.11 -23.73 -5.94
C SER A 683 10.79 -22.98 -4.79
N THR A 684 11.59 -21.97 -5.11
CA THR A 684 12.27 -21.11 -4.13
C THR A 684 11.26 -20.35 -3.28
N ILE A 685 10.29 -19.68 -3.91
CA ILE A 685 9.26 -18.92 -3.20
C ILE A 685 8.42 -19.84 -2.30
N GLU A 686 7.99 -21.01 -2.77
CA GLU A 686 7.26 -21.97 -1.94
C GLU A 686 8.10 -22.53 -0.77
N TYR A 687 9.39 -22.79 -0.99
CA TYR A 687 10.30 -23.30 0.04
C TYR A 687 10.50 -22.31 1.19
N PHE A 688 10.83 -21.05 0.90
CA PHE A 688 11.12 -20.06 1.94
C PHE A 688 9.88 -19.46 2.59
N THR A 689 8.77 -19.34 1.86
CA THR A 689 7.58 -18.61 2.34
C THR A 689 6.45 -19.52 2.83
N SER A 690 6.59 -20.84 2.72
CA SER A 690 5.54 -21.84 2.99
C SER A 690 4.22 -21.63 2.22
N CYS A 691 4.24 -20.88 1.11
CA CYS A 691 3.05 -20.73 0.27
C CYS A 691 2.76 -21.96 -0.59
N LYS A 692 1.55 -21.96 -1.15
CA LYS A 692 1.16 -22.75 -2.32
C LYS A 692 0.79 -21.79 -3.45
N ILE A 693 1.58 -21.76 -4.51
CA ILE A 693 1.35 -20.89 -5.66
C ILE A 693 0.29 -21.54 -6.56
N LEU A 694 -0.83 -20.84 -6.75
CA LEU A 694 -1.99 -21.32 -7.51
C LEU A 694 -1.94 -20.93 -8.99
N SER A 695 -1.33 -19.78 -9.29
CA SER A 695 -1.24 -19.24 -10.65
C SER A 695 -0.16 -18.17 -10.78
N ILE A 696 0.31 -17.99 -12.02
CA ILE A 696 1.22 -16.93 -12.45
C ILE A 696 0.55 -16.12 -13.58
N GLY A 697 0.58 -14.79 -13.48
CA GLY A 697 0.17 -13.89 -14.56
C GLY A 697 1.25 -13.82 -15.64
N ASN A 698 0.83 -13.88 -16.91
CA ASN A 698 1.73 -13.89 -18.06
C ASN A 698 1.31 -12.90 -19.16
N GLY A 699 0.94 -11.68 -18.78
CA GLY A 699 0.50 -10.60 -19.66
C GLY A 699 -0.45 -9.62 -18.97
N PRO A 700 -0.96 -8.60 -19.67
CA PRO A 700 -1.84 -7.58 -19.08
C PRO A 700 -3.32 -7.96 -18.99
N ASN A 701 -3.82 -8.89 -19.81
CA ASN A 701 -5.26 -9.16 -19.96
C ASN A 701 -5.81 -10.02 -18.80
N GLY A 702 -7.13 -9.99 -18.61
CA GLY A 702 -7.84 -10.79 -17.58
C GLY A 702 -7.57 -12.29 -17.67
N ASP A 703 -7.47 -12.80 -18.90
CA ASP A 703 -7.26 -14.22 -19.20
C ASP A 703 -5.78 -14.64 -19.31
N ASP A 704 -4.83 -13.70 -19.22
CA ASP A 704 -3.38 -13.97 -19.22
C ASP A 704 -2.94 -14.50 -17.83
N ILE A 705 -3.39 -15.71 -17.50
CA ILE A 705 -3.09 -16.44 -16.26
C ILE A 705 -2.78 -17.90 -16.58
N ILE A 706 -1.59 -18.35 -16.22
CA ILE A 706 -1.23 -19.78 -16.16
C ILE A 706 -1.57 -20.28 -14.76
N TYR A 707 -2.64 -21.06 -14.64
CA TYR A 707 -2.97 -21.79 -13.41
C TYR A 707 -2.01 -22.97 -13.26
N LEU A 708 -1.59 -23.28 -12.03
CA LEU A 708 -0.56 -24.28 -11.77
C LEU A 708 -1.12 -25.57 -11.18
N ARG A 709 -0.55 -26.70 -11.61
CA ARG A 709 -0.56 -27.99 -10.93
C ARG A 709 0.88 -28.44 -10.69
N GLN A 710 1.16 -28.70 -9.43
CA GLN A 710 2.29 -29.49 -8.91
C GLN A 710 1.91 -30.97 -8.89
#